data_AF-A0A420VSN4-F1
#
_entry.id   AF-A0A420VSN4-F1
#
_cell.length_a   1.000
_cell.length_b   1.000
_cell.length_c   1.000
_cell.angle_alpha   90.00
_cell.angle_beta   90.00
_cell.angle_gamma   90.00
#
_symmetry.space_group_name_H-M   'P 1'
#
loop_
_entity.id
_entity.type
_entity.pdbx_description
1 polymer ?
#
loop_
_entity_poly.entity_id
_entity_poly.type
_entity_poly.pdbx_seq_one_letter_code
_entity_poly.pdbx_strand_id
1 'polypeptide(L)'
;MEFHQYTLTTIDFGTVSRYSYFPWMDTVLANIQINVLEMEFNQATFQILENYRDFRVTVIYRSPVTSLFCNCEETGFCSHQKATLTRLFGQENWLSFFDFNRYRNLLKKIAVQYGLEHEPLLENYFSAHIKDATLQFVLKDKHLTSIDDFDLLEPQTSPSKIHSEQLYSFIVLTRNRYYKQLQILLCQAPLSKSGKPKNPISTVESQSRIWQTESVDETQFFAAISQLAQPLQQTDTPIGRSLRAIAKNPLGLDFFLHDYEKAENITATSLSPIQIGLNKGEIKLLIEQSGSFYCIKGELSLHGITYELQDLTILFNHFIAIKKHLYLVENKLHLKLIRLFGNKGNELRIHRNKFKEFNELFLAPLANSVALNFKDIPKANKPQLKENLYYQDMQALIFLEESEDFVNIIPVMRYGDVEVPILSKRNIFGTDAKGSQFLVERKKEAETKVISLLLKQHSYFQEQLDDDSFQHLYLHRKYFLDKNWFLNAFEEWHQHGVQIIGFNTIRGNKLSRFKGNIQIEVLSGQNWFNANIQVKFGPKSVSLKKLEKAVRNRSQFIPLDDGTLGILPQEWLEKFEAYFNAAEIIEDELIQIPKYKFNEIDQLFSNEEIDHAVSVEVDYLRNQLSASASYPPVQLPDTFVGDLRHYQQQGLQWLNFLDKLNFGACLADDMGLGKTVQILAFLATQKAKGITTPTLLVLPTTLIFNWKHEIEQFLPSFNTVVLEASNRRDISEQFEELDIVLISYHNLLTDINRLKKLTFNYVILDESQYIKNPDSQRYKAVNLLHSRNRIILTGTPIENNTMDLFAQLSFAIPGLLGNKKYFKDVYTTPIDAFHDRKRKKMLKEKIKPFILRRTKRDVLDDLPAKNELVLYCEMKTAQRRIYDLYEKEFREFISAKDGDEIKKSPMHVLKGLTKLRQICNSSKLLQSEDLTSVEDSAKIEMLIEQIQHKKDQHKIIVFSQFVSMLHLIKEALDKNGIPSLTLTGQSRNRGQLVSDFQSNEDSRVFLISLKAGGTGLNLTAADVVYLVDPWWNPAVEQQAIDRIYRIGQQKNVTAVRLISPNTVEDKIQALQQHKKEISSTILEDGGSLDAFYLDKDYLLKILR
;
A
#
# COMPACT_ATOMS: atom_id res chain seq x y z
N MET A 1 -20.84 39.93 28.93
CA MET A 1 -20.36 41.00 28.03
C MET A 1 -21.52 41.93 27.82
N GLU A 2 -21.51 43.10 28.45
CA GLU A 2 -22.50 44.15 28.19
C GLU A 2 -22.26 44.66 26.77
N PHE A 3 -23.32 44.71 25.96
CA PHE A 3 -23.24 45.30 24.62
C PHE A 3 -23.32 46.83 24.78
N HIS A 4 -22.39 47.57 24.19
CA HIS A 4 -22.53 49.01 24.09
C HIS A 4 -23.39 49.37 22.86
N GLN A 5 -24.22 50.39 23.00
CA GLN A 5 -25.14 50.85 21.96
C GLN A 5 -24.63 52.14 21.30
N TYR A 6 -24.69 52.19 19.97
CA TYR A 6 -24.53 53.41 19.20
C TYR A 6 -25.75 53.63 18.30
N THR A 7 -26.20 54.87 18.16
CA THR A 7 -27.44 55.19 17.44
C THR A 7 -27.17 56.20 16.33
N LEU A 8 -27.61 55.89 15.11
CA LEU A 8 -27.48 56.71 13.92
C LEU A 8 -28.87 57.15 13.44
N THR A 9 -29.05 58.45 13.25
CA THR A 9 -30.28 59.04 12.68
C THR A 9 -30.10 59.50 11.23
N THR A 10 -28.88 59.36 10.69
CA THR A 10 -28.49 59.83 9.35
C THR A 10 -28.63 58.78 8.26
N ILE A 11 -29.00 57.55 8.60
CA ILE A 11 -29.10 56.42 7.67
C ILE A 11 -30.58 56.03 7.52
N ASP A 12 -31.10 56.26 6.32
CA ASP A 12 -32.41 55.76 5.89
C ASP A 12 -32.24 54.64 4.86
N PHE A 13 -32.47 53.39 5.28
CA PHE A 13 -32.29 52.22 4.43
C PHE A 13 -33.18 52.21 3.18
N GLY A 14 -34.29 52.97 3.16
CA GLY A 14 -35.15 53.09 1.98
C GLY A 14 -34.54 53.94 0.85
N THR A 15 -33.58 54.82 1.15
CA THR A 15 -32.90 55.68 0.16
C THR A 15 -31.45 55.24 -0.10
N VAL A 16 -30.91 54.36 0.73
CA VAL A 16 -29.55 53.84 0.61
C VAL A 16 -29.46 52.76 -0.48
N SER A 17 -28.48 52.92 -1.36
CA SER A 17 -28.12 51.94 -2.37
C SER A 17 -26.76 51.34 -2.05
N ARG A 18 -26.39 50.24 -2.74
CA ARG A 18 -25.06 49.62 -2.61
C ARG A 18 -23.89 50.54 -2.99
N TYR A 19 -24.18 51.70 -3.59
CA TYR A 19 -23.19 52.71 -3.99
C TYR A 19 -23.18 53.94 -3.07
N SER A 20 -24.00 53.96 -2.02
CA SER A 20 -24.05 55.06 -1.05
C SER A 20 -22.78 55.05 -0.18
N TYR A 21 -22.08 56.18 -0.13
CA TYR A 21 -20.85 56.35 0.63
C TYR A 21 -21.07 57.26 1.85
N PHE A 22 -20.59 56.84 3.02
CA PHE A 22 -20.64 57.62 4.24
C PHE A 22 -19.22 57.97 4.72
N PRO A 23 -19.00 59.13 5.39
CA PRO A 23 -17.65 59.60 5.75
C PRO A 23 -16.83 58.64 6.63
N TRP A 24 -17.50 57.73 7.34
CA TRP A 24 -16.89 56.72 8.20
C TRP A 24 -16.63 55.38 7.50
N MET A 25 -17.05 55.22 6.24
CA MET A 25 -16.65 54.08 5.40
C MET A 25 -15.22 54.32 4.94
N ASP A 26 -14.30 53.43 5.30
CA ASP A 26 -12.91 53.47 4.87
C ASP A 26 -12.53 52.13 4.22
N THR A 27 -11.63 52.16 3.25
CA THR A 27 -11.16 51.00 2.49
C THR A 27 -10.53 49.92 3.38
N VAL A 28 -9.94 50.29 4.51
CA VAL A 28 -9.35 49.36 5.48
C VAL A 28 -10.40 48.47 6.17
N LEU A 29 -11.63 48.96 6.34
CA LEU A 29 -12.72 48.24 7.03
C LEU A 29 -13.40 47.17 6.15
N ALA A 30 -13.19 47.19 4.83
CA ALA A 30 -13.79 46.24 3.90
C ALA A 30 -13.17 44.82 3.96
N ASN A 31 -11.94 44.70 4.50
CA ASN A 31 -11.20 43.44 4.56
C ASN A 31 -11.54 42.56 5.78
N ILE A 32 -12.38 43.04 6.69
CA ILE A 32 -12.80 42.29 7.88
C ILE A 32 -13.81 41.20 7.46
N GLN A 33 -13.58 39.95 7.90
CA GLN A 33 -14.49 38.83 7.64
C GLN A 33 -15.71 38.93 8.56
N ILE A 34 -16.90 39.05 7.95
CA ILE A 34 -18.17 39.21 8.66
C ILE A 34 -19.13 38.14 8.15
N ASN A 35 -19.65 37.34 9.06
CA ASN A 35 -20.62 36.29 8.79
C ASN A 35 -21.98 36.66 9.39
N VAL A 36 -23.07 36.40 8.66
CA VAL A 36 -24.43 36.57 9.17
C VAL A 36 -24.77 35.39 10.06
N LEU A 37 -25.07 35.66 11.34
CA LEU A 37 -25.60 34.63 12.23
C LEU A 37 -27.11 34.51 12.06
N GLU A 38 -27.81 35.64 12.24
CA GLU A 38 -29.26 35.72 12.13
C GLU A 38 -29.65 37.05 11.48
N MET A 39 -30.63 37.04 10.57
CA MET A 39 -31.16 38.26 9.94
C MET A 39 -32.66 38.11 9.71
N GLU A 40 -33.40 39.11 10.16
CA GLU A 40 -34.85 39.24 10.05
C GLU A 40 -35.18 40.64 9.53
N PHE A 41 -36.46 40.90 9.24
CA PHE A 41 -36.86 42.22 8.77
C PHE A 41 -36.48 43.32 9.78
N ASN A 42 -35.67 44.28 9.32
CA ASN A 42 -35.09 45.39 10.07
C ASN A 42 -34.13 45.01 11.22
N GLN A 43 -33.71 43.76 11.35
CA GLN A 43 -32.78 43.35 12.41
C GLN A 43 -31.79 42.29 11.90
N ALA A 44 -30.50 42.46 12.18
CA ALA A 44 -29.49 41.46 11.85
C ALA A 44 -28.38 41.38 12.89
N THR A 45 -27.92 40.16 13.17
CA THR A 45 -26.77 39.89 14.04
C THR A 45 -25.66 39.25 13.23
N PHE A 46 -24.48 39.85 13.33
CA PHE A 46 -23.28 39.46 12.61
C PHE A 46 -22.19 39.02 13.57
N GLN A 47 -21.40 38.06 13.14
CA GLN A 47 -20.18 37.62 13.80
C GLN A 47 -18.97 38.18 13.07
N ILE A 48 -18.04 38.73 13.85
CA ILE A 48 -16.76 39.24 13.36
C ILE A 48 -15.65 38.53 14.11
N LEU A 49 -14.73 37.93 13.36
CA LEU A 49 -13.55 37.26 13.88
C LEU A 49 -12.33 38.17 13.70
N GLU A 50 -11.79 38.67 14.81
CA GLU A 50 -10.59 39.51 14.82
C GLU A 50 -9.65 39.06 15.96
N ASN A 51 -8.38 38.81 15.65
CA ASN A 51 -7.36 38.33 16.61
C ASN A 51 -7.80 37.12 17.45
N TYR A 52 -8.48 36.13 16.84
CA TYR A 52 -9.01 34.92 17.49
C TYR A 52 -10.06 35.17 18.59
N ARG A 53 -10.72 36.34 18.59
CA ARG A 53 -11.88 36.64 19.45
C ARG A 53 -13.13 36.89 18.62
N ASP A 54 -14.26 36.41 19.14
CA ASP A 54 -15.57 36.55 18.53
C ASP A 54 -16.28 37.82 19.02
N PHE A 55 -16.49 38.76 18.10
CA PHE A 55 -17.32 39.93 18.32
C PHE A 55 -18.67 39.76 17.65
N ARG A 56 -19.72 40.22 18.32
CA ARG A 56 -21.10 40.19 17.81
C ARG A 56 -21.59 41.61 17.65
N VAL A 57 -22.05 41.92 16.44
CA VAL A 57 -22.67 43.20 16.12
C VAL A 57 -24.12 42.97 15.72
N THR A 58 -25.05 43.57 16.46
CA THR A 58 -26.47 43.54 16.13
C THR A 58 -26.92 44.91 15.62
N VAL A 59 -27.51 44.92 14.43
CA VAL A 59 -28.09 46.08 13.76
C VAL A 59 -29.59 46.00 13.89
N ILE A 60 -30.22 47.04 14.43
CA ILE A 60 -31.68 47.17 14.52
C ILE A 60 -32.08 48.49 13.89
N TYR A 61 -32.92 48.44 12.87
CA TYR A 61 -33.45 49.61 12.19
C TYR A 61 -34.90 49.86 12.58
N ARG A 62 -35.19 51.06 13.05
CA ARG A 62 -36.55 51.57 13.28
C ARG A 62 -36.61 52.97 12.70
N SER A 63 -37.02 53.07 11.44
CA SER A 63 -36.99 54.32 10.68
C SER A 63 -37.46 55.53 11.51
N PRO A 64 -36.67 56.62 11.57
CA PRO A 64 -35.41 56.89 10.85
C PRO A 64 -34.13 56.49 11.62
N VAL A 65 -34.25 55.71 12.70
CA VAL A 65 -33.17 55.44 13.66
C VAL A 65 -32.57 54.05 13.47
N THR A 66 -31.25 53.96 13.30
CA THR A 66 -30.50 52.70 13.29
C THR A 66 -29.71 52.56 14.58
N SER A 67 -30.03 51.56 15.39
CA SER A 67 -29.29 51.22 16.61
C SER A 67 -28.35 50.04 16.36
N LEU A 68 -27.11 50.18 16.80
CA LEU A 68 -26.04 49.22 16.65
C LEU A 68 -25.57 48.80 18.04
N PHE A 69 -25.48 47.50 18.28
CA PHE A 69 -25.01 46.93 19.53
C PHE A 69 -23.75 46.13 19.25
N CYS A 70 -22.66 46.38 19.98
CA CYS A 70 -21.44 45.58 19.87
C CYS A 70 -20.94 45.19 21.27
N ASN A 71 -20.38 43.99 21.38
CA ASN A 71 -19.81 43.47 22.62
C ASN A 71 -18.32 43.78 22.82
N CYS A 72 -17.73 44.68 22.01
CA CYS A 72 -16.36 45.13 22.21
C CYS A 72 -16.26 46.23 23.29
N GLU A 73 -15.05 46.43 23.81
CA GLU A 73 -14.74 47.40 24.88
C GLU A 73 -14.62 48.86 24.39
N GLU A 74 -14.61 49.11 23.07
CA GLU A 74 -14.59 50.47 22.50
C GLU A 74 -15.87 51.24 22.82
N THR A 75 -15.75 52.50 23.25
CA THR A 75 -16.89 53.40 23.50
C THR A 75 -17.17 54.30 22.30
N GLY A 76 -18.42 54.35 21.83
CA GLY A 76 -18.84 55.18 20.69
C GLY A 76 -19.11 54.34 19.44
N PHE A 77 -18.98 54.94 18.25
CA PHE A 77 -19.18 54.20 16.99
C PHE A 77 -17.92 53.41 16.65
N CYS A 78 -17.86 52.17 17.14
CA CYS A 78 -16.66 51.34 17.09
C CYS A 78 -16.32 50.86 15.68
N SER A 79 -15.09 50.38 15.49
CA SER A 79 -14.60 49.85 14.21
C SER A 79 -15.45 48.67 13.70
N HIS A 80 -15.88 47.76 14.58
CA HIS A 80 -16.75 46.62 14.27
C HIS A 80 -18.12 47.03 13.73
N GLN A 81 -18.74 48.05 14.33
CA GLN A 81 -20.03 48.59 13.91
C GLN A 81 -19.93 49.24 12.53
N LYS A 82 -18.86 50.01 12.28
CA LYS A 82 -18.58 50.62 10.97
C LYS A 82 -18.34 49.57 9.88
N ALA A 83 -17.54 48.55 10.17
CA ALA A 83 -17.27 47.46 9.23
C ALA A 83 -18.53 46.67 8.88
N THR A 84 -19.36 46.35 9.88
CA THR A 84 -20.64 45.64 9.70
C THR A 84 -21.58 46.41 8.80
N LEU A 85 -21.78 47.70 9.07
CA LEU A 85 -22.63 48.53 8.22
C LEU A 85 -22.06 48.67 6.80
N THR A 86 -20.75 48.88 6.65
CA THR A 86 -20.10 48.97 5.33
C THR A 86 -20.37 47.74 4.48
N ARG A 87 -20.22 46.55 5.08
CA ARG A 87 -20.45 45.28 4.37
C ARG A 87 -21.92 44.97 4.13
N LEU A 88 -22.80 45.34 5.06
CA LEU A 88 -24.25 45.27 4.90
C LEU A 88 -24.69 46.12 3.70
N PHE A 89 -24.21 47.36 3.57
CA PHE A 89 -24.50 48.21 2.41
C PHE A 89 -23.95 47.65 1.10
N GLY A 90 -22.80 46.96 1.11
CA GLY A 90 -22.24 46.35 -0.09
C GLY A 90 -23.01 45.13 -0.65
N GLN A 91 -23.89 44.50 0.15
CA GLN A 91 -24.58 43.26 -0.21
C GLN A 91 -26.08 43.51 -0.45
N GLU A 92 -26.50 43.46 -1.72
CA GLU A 92 -27.88 43.75 -2.13
C GLU A 92 -28.92 42.80 -1.51
N ASN A 93 -28.53 41.53 -1.31
CA ASN A 93 -29.37 40.52 -0.66
C ASN A 93 -29.59 40.82 0.83
N TRP A 94 -28.61 41.42 1.52
CA TRP A 94 -28.74 41.77 2.95
C TRP A 94 -29.51 43.06 3.13
N LEU A 95 -29.29 44.05 2.25
CA LEU A 95 -30.08 45.28 2.21
C LEU A 95 -31.57 45.02 2.03
N SER A 96 -31.93 43.95 1.33
CA SER A 96 -33.31 43.57 1.11
C SER A 96 -34.07 43.28 2.40
N PHE A 97 -33.41 43.05 3.55
CA PHE A 97 -34.06 42.87 4.86
C PHE A 97 -34.31 44.18 5.62
N PHE A 98 -33.72 45.29 5.19
CA PHE A 98 -33.85 46.59 5.84
C PHE A 98 -34.65 47.62 5.01
N ASP A 99 -35.01 47.26 3.78
CA ASP A 99 -35.89 48.03 2.89
C ASP A 99 -37.21 47.27 2.70
N PHE A 100 -38.32 47.90 3.08
CA PHE A 100 -39.65 47.32 3.03
C PHE A 100 -40.06 46.85 1.63
N ASN A 101 -39.78 47.64 0.59
CA ASN A 101 -40.17 47.31 -0.78
C ASN A 101 -39.35 46.15 -1.33
N ARG A 102 -38.03 46.12 -1.02
CA ARG A 102 -37.15 45.01 -1.44
C ARG A 102 -37.48 43.73 -0.69
N TYR A 103 -37.73 43.80 0.61
CA TYR A 103 -38.15 42.67 1.43
C TYR A 103 -39.46 42.06 0.91
N ARG A 104 -40.43 42.91 0.58
CA ARG A 104 -41.71 42.49 0.05
C ARG A 104 -41.60 41.81 -1.32
N ASN A 105 -40.69 42.25 -2.19
CA ASN A 105 -40.42 41.56 -3.46
C ASN A 105 -39.82 40.17 -3.24
N LEU A 106 -39.04 40.00 -2.17
CA LEU A 106 -38.47 38.71 -1.78
C LEU A 106 -39.57 37.77 -1.27
N LEU A 107 -40.52 38.26 -0.48
CA LEU A 107 -41.71 37.51 -0.06
C LEU A 107 -42.68 37.18 -1.22
N LYS A 108 -42.85 38.09 -2.19
CA LYS A 108 -43.72 37.86 -3.36
C LYS A 108 -43.38 36.59 -4.12
N LYS A 109 -42.09 36.25 -4.25
CA LYS A 109 -41.65 35.06 -5.00
C LYS A 109 -42.20 33.76 -4.43
N ILE A 110 -42.39 33.68 -3.12
CA ILE A 110 -42.96 32.49 -2.45
C ILE A 110 -44.46 32.61 -2.26
N ALA A 111 -44.97 33.83 -2.08
CA ALA A 111 -46.40 34.08 -2.01
C ALA A 111 -47.17 33.54 -3.22
N VAL A 112 -46.54 33.44 -4.40
CA VAL A 112 -47.10 32.79 -5.61
C VAL A 112 -47.58 31.36 -5.32
N GLN A 113 -46.83 30.57 -4.53
CA GLN A 113 -47.19 29.18 -4.21
C GLN A 113 -48.40 29.06 -3.27
N TYR A 114 -48.81 30.18 -2.69
CA TYR A 114 -49.97 30.30 -1.81
C TYR A 114 -51.08 31.15 -2.46
N GLY A 115 -50.90 31.59 -3.71
CA GLY A 115 -51.84 32.46 -4.43
C GLY A 115 -51.96 33.87 -3.85
N LEU A 116 -50.96 34.33 -3.08
CA LEU A 116 -50.97 35.61 -2.37
C LEU A 116 -50.10 36.67 -3.05
N GLU A 117 -49.59 36.44 -4.26
CA GLU A 117 -48.65 37.34 -4.95
C GLU A 117 -49.14 38.78 -5.19
N HIS A 118 -50.47 38.97 -5.18
CA HIS A 118 -51.13 40.25 -5.34
C HIS A 118 -51.64 40.88 -4.04
N GLU A 119 -51.44 40.23 -2.88
CA GLU A 119 -51.94 40.73 -1.60
C GLU A 119 -51.19 41.99 -1.10
N PRO A 120 -51.90 42.96 -0.49
CA PRO A 120 -51.32 44.25 -0.10
C PRO A 120 -50.35 44.17 1.10
N LEU A 121 -50.33 43.08 1.88
CA LEU A 121 -49.57 42.96 3.14
C LEU A 121 -49.00 41.55 3.36
N LEU A 122 -48.01 41.17 2.54
CA LEU A 122 -47.39 39.85 2.60
C LEU A 122 -46.64 39.56 3.91
N GLU A 123 -46.16 40.58 4.61
CA GLU A 123 -45.40 40.39 5.86
C GLU A 123 -46.26 39.87 7.03
N ASN A 124 -47.59 39.91 6.89
CA ASN A 124 -48.51 39.32 7.87
C ASN A 124 -48.55 37.79 7.78
N TYR A 125 -48.27 37.25 6.60
CA TYR A 125 -48.39 35.82 6.29
C TYR A 125 -47.04 35.12 6.28
N PHE A 126 -46.00 35.81 5.82
CA PHE A 126 -44.66 35.26 5.69
C PHE A 126 -43.63 36.16 6.36
N SER A 127 -42.60 35.55 6.93
CA SER A 127 -41.33 36.21 7.22
C SER A 127 -40.19 35.44 6.58
N ALA A 128 -39.18 36.17 6.11
CA ALA A 128 -37.91 35.61 5.71
C ALA A 128 -36.91 35.81 6.84
N HIS A 129 -36.16 34.77 7.12
CA HIS A 129 -35.06 34.77 8.08
C HIS A 129 -33.83 34.17 7.41
N ILE A 130 -32.66 34.75 7.62
CA ILE A 130 -31.40 34.09 7.27
C ILE A 130 -30.81 33.55 8.57
N LYS A 131 -30.58 32.24 8.61
CA LYS A 131 -29.90 31.56 9.71
C LYS A 131 -28.78 30.70 9.15
N ASP A 132 -27.58 30.83 9.72
CA ASP A 132 -26.37 30.14 9.25
C ASP A 132 -26.13 30.29 7.73
N ALA A 133 -26.29 31.53 7.24
CA ALA A 133 -26.16 31.91 5.82
C ALA A 133 -27.14 31.22 4.84
N THR A 134 -28.16 30.51 5.31
CA THR A 134 -29.25 29.96 4.48
C THR A 134 -30.52 30.80 4.62
N LEU A 135 -31.13 31.17 3.48
CA LEU A 135 -32.38 31.91 3.45
C LEU A 135 -33.55 30.96 3.68
N GLN A 136 -34.30 31.18 4.74
CA GLN A 136 -35.47 30.39 5.11
C GLN A 136 -36.70 31.28 5.18
N PHE A 137 -37.83 30.77 4.73
CA PHE A 137 -39.11 31.46 4.82
C PHE A 137 -40.00 30.73 5.81
N VAL A 138 -40.63 31.51 6.68
CA VAL A 138 -41.45 31.02 7.78
C VAL A 138 -42.86 31.56 7.56
N LEU A 139 -43.84 30.67 7.48
CA LEU A 139 -45.24 31.07 7.57
C LEU A 139 -45.55 31.51 9.00
N LYS A 140 -46.05 32.73 9.14
CA LYS A 140 -46.54 33.25 10.42
C LYS A 140 -47.91 32.67 10.76
N ASP A 141 -48.74 32.49 9.75
CA ASP A 141 -50.03 31.82 9.89
C ASP A 141 -49.88 30.35 9.51
N LYS A 142 -49.78 29.47 10.50
CA LYS A 142 -49.59 28.03 10.30
C LYS A 142 -50.80 27.35 9.65
N HIS A 143 -51.91 28.06 9.46
CA HIS A 143 -53.11 27.54 8.78
C HIS A 143 -53.12 27.85 7.28
N LEU A 144 -52.21 28.70 6.79
CA LEU A 144 -52.01 28.92 5.37
C LEU A 144 -51.30 27.72 4.76
N THR A 145 -51.90 27.14 3.73
CA THR A 145 -51.47 25.87 3.12
C THR A 145 -51.13 26.15 1.66
N SER A 146 -49.99 25.64 1.18
CA SER A 146 -49.61 25.82 -0.22
C SER A 146 -50.56 25.04 -1.12
N ILE A 147 -50.75 25.48 -2.36
CA ILE A 147 -51.54 24.70 -3.33
C ILE A 147 -50.95 23.30 -3.56
N ASP A 148 -49.64 23.16 -3.31
CA ASP A 148 -48.90 21.90 -3.41
C ASP A 148 -49.10 20.99 -2.18
N ASP A 149 -49.63 21.50 -1.06
CA ASP A 149 -49.85 20.77 0.21
C ASP A 149 -51.29 20.22 0.35
N PHE A 150 -52.21 20.55 -0.58
CA PHE A 150 -53.58 20.04 -0.58
C PHE A 150 -53.68 18.68 -1.30
N ASP A 151 -53.26 17.62 -0.62
CA ASP A 151 -53.54 16.22 -1.00
C ASP A 151 -54.32 15.50 0.13
N LEU A 152 -55.34 16.17 0.68
CA LEU A 152 -56.10 15.73 1.87
C LEU A 152 -57.61 15.51 1.63
N LEU A 153 -58.06 15.57 0.39
CA LEU A 153 -59.41 15.15 -0.01
C LEU A 153 -59.34 14.39 -1.34
N GLU A 154 -59.34 13.06 -1.26
CA GLU A 154 -60.02 12.28 -2.29
C GLU A 154 -61.45 12.83 -2.40
N PRO A 155 -61.98 13.09 -3.61
CA PRO A 155 -63.40 13.34 -3.74
C PRO A 155 -64.16 12.09 -3.27
N GLN A 156 -64.83 12.20 -2.12
CA GLN A 156 -65.91 11.30 -1.75
C GLN A 156 -67.04 11.44 -2.77
N THR A 157 -67.00 10.60 -3.81
CA THR A 157 -68.24 10.12 -4.41
C THR A 157 -68.97 9.31 -3.33
N SER A 158 -70.07 9.88 -2.87
CA SER A 158 -71.21 9.19 -2.25
C SER A 158 -71.59 7.93 -3.05
N PRO A 159 -72.21 6.93 -2.39
CA PRO A 159 -72.25 5.56 -2.88
C PRO A 159 -73.11 5.47 -4.14
N SER A 160 -72.46 5.53 -5.30
CA SER A 160 -73.01 4.86 -6.46
C SER A 160 -72.79 3.38 -6.21
N LYS A 161 -73.90 2.74 -5.88
CA LYS A 161 -74.14 1.31 -5.96
C LYS A 161 -73.09 0.62 -6.82
N ILE A 162 -72.61 -0.51 -6.31
CA ILE A 162 -72.44 -1.75 -7.05
C ILE A 162 -73.30 -1.73 -8.32
N HIS A 163 -72.71 -1.23 -9.41
CA HIS A 163 -72.27 -2.08 -10.49
C HIS A 163 -70.78 -1.78 -10.69
N SER A 164 -69.96 -2.78 -10.38
CA SER A 164 -68.63 -2.92 -10.95
C SER A 164 -68.73 -2.86 -12.48
N GLU A 165 -68.50 -1.70 -13.07
CA GLU A 165 -68.05 -1.65 -14.45
C GLU A 165 -66.56 -1.33 -14.39
N GLN A 166 -65.74 -2.39 -14.41
CA GLN A 166 -64.29 -2.28 -14.59
C GLN A 166 -64.03 -1.33 -15.77
N LEU A 167 -63.50 -0.14 -15.49
CA LEU A 167 -63.11 0.79 -16.55
C LEU A 167 -61.95 0.17 -17.31
N TYR A 168 -62.21 -0.10 -18.58
CA TYR A 168 -61.30 -0.82 -19.43
C TYR A 168 -60.21 0.12 -19.91
N SER A 169 -58.95 -0.18 -19.60
CA SER A 169 -57.79 0.56 -20.08
C SER A 169 -57.32 -0.03 -21.41
N PHE A 170 -57.16 0.82 -22.42
CA PHE A 170 -56.73 0.41 -23.76
C PHE A 170 -55.91 1.51 -24.41
N ILE A 171 -55.18 1.16 -25.47
CA ILE A 171 -54.30 2.07 -26.18
C ILE A 171 -54.95 2.49 -27.49
N VAL A 172 -54.92 3.78 -27.79
CA VAL A 172 -55.43 4.33 -29.05
C VAL A 172 -54.28 4.86 -29.90
N LEU A 173 -54.14 4.30 -31.11
CA LEU A 173 -53.28 4.84 -32.16
C LEU A 173 -54.07 5.88 -32.94
N THR A 174 -53.57 7.12 -32.89
CA THR A 174 -54.23 8.30 -33.44
C THR A 174 -53.22 9.15 -34.22
N ARG A 175 -53.65 10.23 -34.87
CA ARG A 175 -52.77 11.13 -35.61
C ARG A 175 -52.90 12.58 -35.15
N ASN A 176 -51.80 13.31 -35.08
CA ASN A 176 -51.88 14.72 -34.71
C ASN A 176 -52.71 15.51 -35.74
N ARG A 177 -53.62 16.37 -35.26
CA ARG A 177 -54.56 17.16 -36.10
C ARG A 177 -53.84 18.01 -37.14
N TYR A 178 -52.67 18.56 -36.81
CA TYR A 178 -51.93 19.48 -37.67
C TYR A 178 -50.86 18.79 -38.52
N TYR A 179 -50.13 17.82 -37.95
CA TYR A 179 -48.94 17.24 -38.60
C TYR A 179 -49.16 15.84 -39.20
N LYS A 180 -50.34 15.22 -39.00
CA LYS A 180 -50.66 13.83 -39.42
C LYS A 180 -49.64 12.77 -38.95
N GLN A 181 -48.83 13.09 -37.95
CA GLN A 181 -47.86 12.17 -37.33
C GLN A 181 -48.57 11.24 -36.35
N LEU A 182 -47.99 10.05 -36.14
CA LEU A 182 -48.46 9.07 -35.16
C LEU A 182 -48.48 9.67 -33.74
N GLN A 183 -49.58 9.45 -33.03
CA GLN A 183 -49.71 9.67 -31.60
C GLN A 183 -50.29 8.41 -30.96
N ILE A 184 -49.78 8.05 -29.79
CA ILE A 184 -50.25 6.89 -29.03
C ILE A 184 -50.72 7.39 -27.68
N LEU A 185 -51.98 7.12 -27.35
CA LEU A 185 -52.63 7.59 -26.13
C LEU A 185 -53.10 6.40 -25.30
N LEU A 186 -52.91 6.48 -23.98
CA LEU A 186 -53.55 5.59 -23.02
C LEU A 186 -54.94 6.12 -22.70
N CYS A 187 -55.97 5.30 -22.89
CA CYS A 187 -57.37 5.69 -22.71
C CYS A 187 -58.12 4.75 -21.76
N GLN A 188 -59.18 5.25 -21.14
CA GLN A 188 -60.10 4.48 -20.30
C GLN A 188 -61.55 4.73 -20.70
N ALA A 189 -62.37 3.66 -20.71
CA ALA A 189 -63.80 3.75 -20.97
C ALA A 189 -64.59 2.56 -20.39
N PRO A 190 -65.89 2.71 -20.07
CA PRO A 190 -66.77 1.59 -19.73
C PRO A 190 -67.04 0.68 -20.95
N LEU A 191 -67.23 -0.63 -20.74
CA LEU A 191 -67.48 -1.60 -21.81
C LEU A 191 -68.98 -1.77 -22.11
N SER A 192 -69.34 -1.93 -23.39
CA SER A 192 -70.67 -2.40 -23.79
C SER A 192 -70.84 -3.90 -23.50
N LYS A 193 -72.09 -4.41 -23.49
CA LYS A 193 -72.38 -5.86 -23.43
C LYS A 193 -71.74 -6.69 -24.56
N SER A 194 -71.22 -6.03 -25.60
CA SER A 194 -70.50 -6.64 -26.72
C SER A 194 -68.97 -6.48 -26.65
N GLY A 195 -68.43 -5.99 -25.52
CA GLY A 195 -67.00 -5.86 -25.27
C GLY A 195 -66.31 -4.68 -25.97
N LYS A 196 -67.05 -3.64 -26.37
CA LYS A 196 -66.49 -2.44 -27.01
C LYS A 196 -66.52 -1.22 -26.07
N PRO A 197 -65.53 -0.31 -26.12
CA PRO A 197 -65.53 0.89 -25.28
C PRO A 197 -66.72 1.81 -25.60
N LYS A 198 -67.37 2.36 -24.58
CA LYS A 198 -68.56 3.24 -24.64
C LYS A 198 -68.19 4.66 -24.18
N ASN A 199 -68.75 5.69 -24.81
CA ASN A 199 -68.48 7.09 -24.43
C ASN A 199 -68.96 7.41 -22.99
N PRO A 200 -68.28 8.29 -22.24
CA PRO A 200 -67.10 9.09 -22.61
C PRO A 200 -65.77 8.32 -22.50
N ILE A 201 -64.86 8.56 -23.45
CA ILE A 201 -63.49 8.02 -23.44
C ILE A 201 -62.58 9.10 -22.87
N SER A 202 -61.85 8.80 -21.79
CA SER A 202 -60.88 9.70 -21.17
C SER A 202 -59.44 9.28 -21.49
N THR A 203 -58.55 10.25 -21.68
CA THR A 203 -57.10 10.03 -21.82
C THR A 203 -56.44 10.06 -20.45
N VAL A 204 -55.54 9.12 -20.18
CA VAL A 204 -54.84 8.97 -18.90
C VAL A 204 -53.36 9.28 -19.09
N GLU A 205 -52.76 9.98 -18.12
CA GLU A 205 -51.33 10.25 -18.11
C GLU A 205 -50.53 8.98 -17.79
N SER A 206 -49.59 8.62 -18.67
CA SER A 206 -48.76 7.43 -18.49
C SER A 206 -47.54 7.64 -17.58
N GLN A 207 -47.16 8.89 -17.27
CA GLN A 207 -45.96 9.21 -16.46
C GLN A 207 -46.10 8.75 -15.01
N SER A 208 -47.29 8.90 -14.42
CA SER A 208 -47.56 8.45 -13.05
C SER A 208 -47.42 6.94 -12.88
N ARG A 209 -47.66 6.16 -13.95
CA ARG A 209 -47.51 4.70 -13.97
C ARG A 209 -46.06 4.23 -14.02
N ILE A 210 -45.13 5.07 -14.49
CA ILE A 210 -43.68 4.75 -14.54
C ILE A 210 -43.13 4.55 -13.12
N TRP A 211 -43.62 5.33 -12.15
CA TRP A 211 -43.20 5.27 -10.75
C TRP A 211 -43.90 4.18 -9.92
N GLN A 212 -44.92 3.51 -10.49
CA GLN A 212 -45.72 2.50 -9.81
C GLN A 212 -45.32 1.06 -10.18
N THR A 213 -44.43 0.89 -11.14
CA THR A 213 -43.99 -0.43 -11.61
C THR A 213 -42.54 -0.70 -11.21
N GLU A 214 -42.28 -1.92 -10.74
CA GLU A 214 -40.93 -2.44 -10.47
C GLU A 214 -40.34 -3.18 -11.68
N SER A 215 -41.13 -3.36 -12.75
CA SER A 215 -40.73 -4.07 -13.96
C SER A 215 -40.14 -3.11 -15.00
N VAL A 216 -38.89 -3.36 -15.41
CA VAL A 216 -38.18 -2.57 -16.43
C VAL A 216 -38.95 -2.52 -17.76
N ASP A 217 -39.59 -3.62 -18.18
CA ASP A 217 -40.36 -3.68 -19.42
C ASP A 217 -41.63 -2.80 -19.37
N GLU A 218 -42.28 -2.72 -18.20
CA GLU A 218 -43.44 -1.85 -17.99
C GLU A 218 -43.03 -0.37 -17.89
N THR A 219 -41.90 -0.08 -17.25
CA THR A 219 -41.30 1.27 -17.22
C THR A 219 -41.02 1.75 -18.65
N GLN A 220 -40.37 0.91 -19.47
CA GLN A 220 -40.10 1.21 -20.88
C GLN A 220 -41.40 1.41 -21.69
N PHE A 221 -42.42 0.59 -21.42
CA PHE A 221 -43.72 0.68 -22.07
C PHE A 221 -44.43 2.02 -21.78
N PHE A 222 -44.54 2.41 -20.51
CA PHE A 222 -45.20 3.67 -20.12
C PHE A 222 -44.40 4.91 -20.51
N ALA A 223 -43.06 4.83 -20.47
CA ALA A 223 -42.18 5.87 -20.98
C ALA A 223 -42.33 6.06 -22.49
N ALA A 224 -42.45 4.96 -23.25
CA ALA A 224 -42.70 5.01 -24.69
C ALA A 224 -44.06 5.64 -25.04
N ILE A 225 -45.11 5.32 -24.27
CA ILE A 225 -46.43 5.96 -24.42
C ILE A 225 -46.34 7.46 -24.10
N SER A 226 -45.62 7.85 -23.05
CA SER A 226 -45.47 9.27 -22.70
C SER A 226 -44.74 10.04 -23.79
N GLN A 227 -43.66 9.47 -24.33
CA GLN A 227 -42.91 10.07 -25.44
C GLN A 227 -43.75 10.24 -26.71
N LEU A 228 -44.63 9.27 -27.00
CA LEU A 228 -45.45 9.24 -28.22
C LEU A 228 -46.85 9.85 -28.05
N ALA A 229 -47.19 10.37 -26.87
CA ALA A 229 -48.41 11.13 -26.64
C ALA A 229 -48.31 12.56 -27.21
N GLN A 230 -47.11 13.15 -27.21
CA GLN A 230 -46.87 14.49 -27.76
C GLN A 230 -46.43 14.44 -29.23
N PRO A 231 -46.76 15.47 -30.05
CA PRO A 231 -46.30 15.54 -31.43
C PRO A 231 -44.78 15.71 -31.50
N LEU A 232 -44.11 14.83 -32.25
CA LEU A 232 -42.67 14.82 -32.43
C LEU A 232 -42.24 15.97 -33.36
N GLN A 233 -41.54 16.98 -32.81
CA GLN A 233 -40.88 18.00 -33.60
C GLN A 233 -39.76 17.36 -34.45
N GLN A 234 -39.73 17.65 -35.76
CA GLN A 234 -38.85 17.00 -36.73
C GLN A 234 -37.36 17.08 -36.34
N THR A 235 -36.83 15.99 -35.79
CA THR A 235 -35.39 15.65 -35.73
C THR A 235 -35.26 14.12 -35.67
N ASP A 236 -34.16 13.57 -36.17
CA ASP A 236 -33.79 12.15 -36.31
C ASP A 236 -33.74 11.32 -34.99
N THR A 237 -34.70 11.48 -34.09
CA THR A 237 -34.81 10.62 -32.91
C THR A 237 -35.24 9.21 -33.33
N PRO A 238 -34.48 8.16 -32.95
CA PRO A 238 -34.84 6.78 -33.28
C PRO A 238 -36.03 6.32 -32.43
N ILE A 239 -37.24 6.57 -32.93
CA ILE A 239 -38.53 6.18 -32.32
C ILE A 239 -38.72 4.63 -32.28
N GLY A 240 -37.84 3.88 -32.96
CA GLY A 240 -37.90 2.43 -33.06
C GLY A 240 -37.92 1.71 -31.71
N ARG A 241 -37.08 2.13 -30.76
CA ARG A 241 -37.05 1.52 -29.40
C ARG A 241 -38.37 1.72 -28.65
N SER A 242 -38.95 2.92 -28.75
CA SER A 242 -40.22 3.25 -28.09
C SER A 242 -41.38 2.47 -28.71
N LEU A 243 -41.44 2.36 -30.04
CA LEU A 243 -42.45 1.53 -30.71
C LEU A 243 -42.29 0.03 -30.41
N ARG A 244 -41.05 -0.46 -30.27
CA ARG A 244 -40.77 -1.85 -29.87
C ARG A 244 -41.27 -2.15 -28.46
N ALA A 245 -41.04 -1.24 -27.52
CA ALA A 245 -41.56 -1.35 -26.16
C ALA A 245 -43.09 -1.46 -26.18
N ILE A 246 -43.77 -0.62 -26.98
CA ILE A 246 -45.24 -0.66 -27.13
C ILE A 246 -45.71 -1.97 -27.77
N ALA A 247 -45.02 -2.46 -28.80
CA ALA A 247 -45.39 -3.69 -29.47
C ALA A 247 -45.16 -4.96 -28.62
N LYS A 248 -44.25 -4.93 -27.62
CA LYS A 248 -44.09 -6.02 -26.64
C LYS A 248 -45.31 -6.15 -25.73
N ASN A 249 -45.98 -5.04 -25.40
CA ASN A 249 -47.20 -4.96 -24.60
C ASN A 249 -47.20 -5.88 -23.36
N PRO A 250 -46.30 -5.65 -22.37
CA PRO A 250 -46.17 -6.50 -21.18
C PRO A 250 -47.46 -6.59 -20.35
N LEU A 251 -48.33 -5.59 -20.46
CA LEU A 251 -49.60 -5.49 -19.73
C LEU A 251 -50.80 -6.10 -20.48
N GLY A 252 -50.62 -6.58 -21.71
CA GLY A 252 -51.68 -7.21 -22.49
C GLY A 252 -52.88 -6.31 -22.81
N LEU A 253 -52.68 -4.99 -22.88
CA LEU A 253 -53.77 -4.03 -23.16
C LEU A 253 -54.26 -4.14 -24.61
N ASP A 254 -55.56 -3.94 -24.84
CA ASP A 254 -56.10 -3.87 -26.21
C ASP A 254 -55.64 -2.60 -26.93
N PHE A 255 -55.45 -2.73 -28.26
CA PHE A 255 -55.15 -1.61 -29.12
C PHE A 255 -56.36 -1.26 -30.01
N PHE A 256 -56.59 0.04 -30.20
CA PHE A 256 -57.61 0.57 -31.10
C PHE A 256 -56.99 1.60 -32.06
N LEU A 257 -57.44 1.59 -33.31
CA LEU A 257 -57.08 2.58 -34.32
C LEU A 257 -58.20 3.61 -34.45
N HIS A 258 -57.84 4.89 -34.35
CA HIS A 258 -58.76 6.01 -34.55
C HIS A 258 -58.97 6.31 -36.04
N ASP A 259 -60.22 6.18 -36.46
CA ASP A 259 -60.70 6.41 -37.82
C ASP A 259 -61.24 7.85 -37.98
N TYR A 260 -60.40 8.70 -38.56
CA TYR A 260 -60.69 10.13 -38.76
C TYR A 260 -61.78 10.42 -39.78
N GLU A 261 -62.15 9.45 -40.61
CA GLU A 261 -63.26 9.65 -41.56
C GLU A 261 -64.62 9.62 -40.84
N LYS A 262 -64.68 9.04 -39.63
CA LYS A 262 -65.92 8.88 -38.85
C LYS A 262 -66.15 9.99 -37.84
N ALA A 263 -65.10 10.47 -37.16
CA ALA A 263 -65.19 11.60 -36.23
C ALA A 263 -63.82 12.28 -36.08
N GLU A 264 -63.81 13.60 -35.85
CA GLU A 264 -62.55 14.32 -35.56
C GLU A 264 -62.00 14.04 -34.16
N ASN A 265 -62.89 13.77 -33.19
CA ASN A 265 -62.55 13.48 -31.81
C ASN A 265 -62.72 11.99 -31.50
N ILE A 266 -61.89 11.47 -30.58
CA ILE A 266 -61.92 10.07 -30.15
C ILE A 266 -63.26 9.76 -29.49
N THR A 267 -64.08 8.99 -30.19
CA THR A 267 -65.39 8.51 -29.75
C THR A 267 -65.51 7.00 -30.02
N ALA A 268 -66.37 6.32 -29.27
CA ALA A 268 -66.61 4.88 -29.40
C ALA A 268 -66.91 4.40 -30.84
N THR A 269 -67.56 5.24 -31.65
CA THR A 269 -67.89 4.95 -33.07
C THR A 269 -66.70 5.13 -34.02
N SER A 270 -65.70 5.93 -33.63
CA SER A 270 -64.48 6.19 -34.40
C SER A 270 -63.34 5.20 -34.13
N LEU A 271 -63.50 4.28 -33.18
CA LEU A 271 -62.46 3.31 -32.81
C LEU A 271 -62.68 1.95 -33.46
N SER A 272 -61.60 1.38 -34.00
CA SER A 272 -61.58 0.02 -34.54
C SER A 272 -60.52 -0.84 -33.82
N PRO A 273 -60.86 -2.04 -33.33
CA PRO A 273 -59.90 -2.88 -32.60
C PRO A 273 -58.82 -3.40 -33.55
N ILE A 274 -57.57 -3.33 -33.09
CA ILE A 274 -56.38 -3.79 -33.80
C ILE A 274 -55.49 -4.59 -32.85
N GLN A 275 -54.60 -5.39 -33.42
CA GLN A 275 -53.51 -6.01 -32.66
C GLN A 275 -52.18 -5.49 -33.17
N ILE A 276 -51.22 -5.26 -32.28
CA ILE A 276 -49.88 -4.83 -32.64
C ILE A 276 -48.90 -5.97 -32.36
N GLY A 277 -48.00 -6.21 -33.30
CA GLY A 277 -46.94 -7.20 -33.15
C GLY A 277 -45.63 -6.71 -33.76
N LEU A 278 -44.53 -7.36 -33.35
CA LEU A 278 -43.22 -7.14 -33.96
C LEU A 278 -43.13 -7.88 -35.29
N ASN A 279 -42.66 -7.22 -36.35
CA ASN A 279 -42.37 -7.88 -37.61
C ASN A 279 -41.09 -8.73 -37.47
N LYS A 280 -41.25 -10.03 -37.20
CA LYS A 280 -40.17 -11.03 -37.28
C LYS A 280 -40.10 -11.70 -38.66
N GLY A 281 -40.79 -11.15 -39.65
CA GLY A 281 -40.91 -11.72 -40.97
C GLY A 281 -39.69 -11.44 -41.85
N GLU A 282 -39.33 -12.40 -42.67
CA GLU A 282 -38.26 -12.25 -43.64
C GLU A 282 -38.82 -11.80 -44.99
N ILE A 283 -38.24 -10.74 -45.55
CA ILE A 283 -38.47 -10.38 -46.95
C ILE A 283 -37.60 -11.28 -47.82
N LYS A 284 -38.23 -11.89 -48.82
CA LYS A 284 -37.59 -12.69 -49.86
C LYS A 284 -37.83 -12.03 -51.21
N LEU A 285 -36.75 -11.86 -51.97
CA LEU A 285 -36.85 -11.44 -53.37
C LEU A 285 -36.60 -12.67 -54.25
N LEU A 286 -37.62 -13.07 -55.00
CA LEU A 286 -37.55 -14.13 -55.99
C LEU A 286 -37.11 -13.52 -57.32
N ILE A 287 -36.00 -14.03 -57.85
CA ILE A 287 -35.39 -13.56 -59.09
C ILE A 287 -35.43 -14.70 -60.10
N GLU A 288 -36.08 -14.46 -61.24
CA GLU A 288 -36.29 -15.43 -62.31
C GLU A 288 -36.08 -14.77 -63.67
N GLN A 289 -35.35 -15.42 -64.57
CA GLN A 289 -35.08 -14.95 -65.91
C GLN A 289 -36.20 -15.42 -66.85
N SER A 290 -36.92 -14.46 -67.44
CA SER A 290 -37.95 -14.71 -68.44
C SER A 290 -37.59 -13.99 -69.76
N GLY A 291 -37.06 -14.75 -70.72
CA GLY A 291 -36.59 -14.22 -72.01
C GLY A 291 -35.42 -13.23 -71.87
N SER A 292 -35.60 -12.00 -72.34
CA SER A 292 -34.59 -10.93 -72.29
C SER A 292 -34.59 -10.12 -70.98
N PHE A 293 -35.48 -10.43 -70.04
CA PHE A 293 -35.66 -9.71 -68.77
C PHE A 293 -35.47 -10.63 -67.57
N TYR A 294 -34.95 -10.07 -66.47
CA TYR A 294 -35.03 -10.62 -65.14
C TYR A 294 -36.25 -10.03 -64.44
N CYS A 295 -37.09 -10.92 -63.90
CA CYS A 295 -38.28 -10.62 -63.15
C CYS A 295 -37.98 -10.77 -61.66
N ILE A 296 -38.22 -9.70 -60.90
CA ILE A 296 -38.02 -9.68 -59.44
C ILE A 296 -39.37 -9.52 -58.78
N LYS A 297 -39.73 -10.50 -57.95
CA LYS A 297 -40.95 -10.48 -57.12
C LYS A 297 -40.57 -10.42 -55.66
N GLY A 298 -41.32 -9.64 -54.90
CA GLY A 298 -41.11 -9.48 -53.47
C GLY A 298 -42.18 -10.18 -52.65
N GLU A 299 -41.75 -10.99 -51.69
CA GLU A 299 -42.62 -11.69 -50.75
C GLU A 299 -42.17 -11.42 -49.31
N LEU A 300 -43.13 -11.20 -48.41
CA LEU A 300 -42.92 -11.13 -46.96
C LEU A 300 -43.47 -12.41 -46.32
N SER A 301 -42.60 -13.19 -45.68
CA SER A 301 -43.00 -14.38 -44.92
C SER A 301 -43.20 -14.01 -43.45
N LEU A 302 -44.45 -14.00 -42.98
CA LEU A 302 -44.82 -13.69 -41.60
C LEU A 302 -45.58 -14.87 -41.00
N HIS A 303 -45.08 -15.44 -39.90
CA HIS A 303 -45.69 -16.57 -39.19
C HIS A 303 -46.06 -17.78 -40.09
N GLY A 304 -45.25 -18.05 -41.13
CA GLY A 304 -45.47 -19.15 -42.08
C GLY A 304 -46.46 -18.86 -43.21
N ILE A 305 -47.03 -17.64 -43.26
CA ILE A 305 -47.88 -17.18 -44.37
C ILE A 305 -47.07 -16.18 -45.21
N THR A 306 -47.11 -16.36 -46.52
CA THR A 306 -46.42 -15.49 -47.48
C THR A 306 -47.40 -14.45 -48.02
N TYR A 307 -47.00 -13.18 -47.98
CA TYR A 307 -47.74 -12.05 -48.52
C TYR A 307 -46.93 -11.38 -49.63
N GLU A 308 -47.58 -11.02 -50.74
CA GLU A 308 -46.93 -10.22 -51.78
C GLU A 308 -46.70 -8.78 -51.29
N LEU A 309 -45.52 -8.20 -51.55
CA LEU A 309 -45.21 -6.85 -51.03
C LEU A 309 -46.15 -5.76 -51.56
N GLN A 310 -46.79 -5.96 -52.72
CA GLN A 310 -47.73 -5.00 -53.30
C GLN A 310 -49.05 -4.88 -52.53
N ASP A 311 -49.48 -5.94 -51.86
CA ASP A 311 -50.77 -5.98 -51.15
C ASP A 311 -50.66 -5.41 -49.73
N LEU A 312 -49.45 -5.05 -49.32
CA LEU A 312 -49.15 -4.55 -47.99
C LEU A 312 -49.35 -3.04 -47.91
N THR A 313 -50.25 -2.62 -47.04
CA THR A 313 -50.51 -1.20 -46.78
C THR A 313 -49.65 -0.70 -45.62
N ILE A 314 -48.96 0.42 -45.80
CA ILE A 314 -48.12 1.03 -44.76
C ILE A 314 -48.93 2.10 -44.03
N LEU A 315 -49.07 1.98 -42.72
CA LEU A 315 -49.69 2.97 -41.85
C LEU A 315 -48.64 3.71 -41.01
N PHE A 316 -48.82 5.02 -40.90
CA PHE A 316 -47.98 5.92 -40.08
C PHE A 316 -46.48 5.85 -40.35
N ASN A 317 -46.06 5.40 -41.54
CA ASN A 317 -44.65 5.19 -41.90
C ASN A 317 -43.86 4.18 -41.05
N HIS A 318 -44.52 3.41 -40.19
CA HIS A 318 -43.86 2.48 -39.27
C HIS A 318 -44.51 1.08 -39.24
N PHE A 319 -45.80 0.97 -39.58
CA PHE A 319 -46.55 -0.29 -39.48
C PHE A 319 -46.99 -0.80 -40.85
N ILE A 320 -47.02 -2.12 -41.01
CA ILE A 320 -47.73 -2.78 -42.11
C ILE A 320 -49.06 -3.30 -41.58
N ALA A 321 -50.16 -2.99 -42.26
CA ALA A 321 -51.49 -3.47 -41.92
C ALA A 321 -51.85 -4.72 -42.72
N ILE A 322 -52.13 -5.82 -42.00
CA ILE A 322 -52.63 -7.08 -42.56
C ILE A 322 -53.92 -7.41 -41.81
N LYS A 323 -55.07 -7.33 -42.51
CA LYS A 323 -56.41 -7.47 -41.91
C LYS A 323 -56.60 -6.52 -40.72
N LYS A 324 -56.61 -7.04 -39.48
CA LYS A 324 -56.75 -6.27 -38.23
C LYS A 324 -55.46 -6.19 -37.40
N HIS A 325 -54.33 -6.63 -37.97
CA HIS A 325 -53.03 -6.64 -37.29
C HIS A 325 -52.09 -5.61 -37.90
N LEU A 326 -51.39 -4.87 -37.05
CA LEU A 326 -50.34 -3.93 -37.39
C LEU A 326 -48.99 -4.51 -36.96
N TYR A 327 -48.11 -4.71 -37.93
CA TYR A 327 -46.75 -5.21 -37.68
C TYR A 327 -45.74 -4.06 -37.77
N LEU A 328 -44.98 -3.82 -36.69
CA LEU A 328 -43.94 -2.79 -36.65
C LEU A 328 -42.76 -3.20 -37.53
N VAL A 329 -42.34 -2.33 -38.45
CA VAL A 329 -41.16 -2.54 -39.31
C VAL A 329 -40.02 -1.65 -38.87
N GLU A 330 -39.01 -2.23 -38.24
CA GLU A 330 -37.84 -1.50 -37.72
C GLU A 330 -36.85 -1.14 -38.83
N ASN A 331 -36.66 -2.02 -39.82
CA ASN A 331 -35.71 -1.80 -40.91
C ASN A 331 -36.25 -0.81 -41.97
N LYS A 332 -35.62 0.37 -42.07
CA LYS A 332 -35.96 1.41 -43.05
C LYS A 332 -35.88 0.93 -44.50
N LEU A 333 -35.00 -0.02 -44.83
CA LEU A 333 -34.90 -0.60 -46.18
C LEU A 333 -36.12 -1.46 -46.51
N HIS A 334 -36.64 -2.21 -45.54
CA HIS A 334 -37.86 -3.02 -45.73
C HIS A 334 -39.06 -2.12 -46.06
N LEU A 335 -39.23 -1.00 -45.35
CA LEU A 335 -40.26 -0.01 -45.65
C LEU A 335 -40.10 0.60 -47.05
N LYS A 336 -38.86 0.94 -47.46
CA LYS A 336 -38.58 1.45 -48.82
C LYS A 336 -38.91 0.42 -49.90
N LEU A 337 -38.58 -0.86 -49.68
CA LEU A 337 -38.91 -1.95 -50.60
C LEU A 337 -40.41 -2.14 -50.74
N ILE A 338 -41.16 -2.18 -49.63
CA ILE A 338 -42.62 -2.33 -49.68
C ILE A 338 -43.26 -1.16 -50.44
N ARG A 339 -42.82 0.08 -50.20
CA ARG A 339 -43.29 1.25 -50.98
C ARG A 339 -42.98 1.13 -52.47
N LEU A 340 -41.80 0.63 -52.81
CA LEU A 340 -41.37 0.49 -54.19
C LEU A 340 -42.25 -0.50 -54.96
N PHE A 341 -42.53 -1.67 -54.37
CA PHE A 341 -43.44 -2.67 -54.97
C PHE A 341 -44.90 -2.21 -54.95
N GLY A 342 -45.35 -1.53 -53.89
CA GLY A 342 -46.69 -0.93 -53.84
C GLY A 342 -46.94 0.11 -54.94
N ASN A 343 -45.92 0.87 -55.34
CA ASN A 343 -46.02 1.90 -56.40
C ASN A 343 -45.79 1.36 -57.82
N LYS A 344 -45.00 0.29 -57.98
CA LYS A 344 -44.57 -0.24 -59.29
C LYS A 344 -45.26 -1.54 -59.70
N GLY A 345 -46.03 -2.17 -58.80
CA GLY A 345 -46.71 -3.45 -59.00
C GLY A 345 -45.89 -4.67 -58.56
N ASN A 346 -46.48 -5.86 -58.70
CA ASN A 346 -45.94 -7.15 -58.21
C ASN A 346 -44.53 -7.50 -58.72
N GLU A 347 -44.18 -7.05 -59.93
CA GLU A 347 -42.99 -7.51 -60.64
C GLU A 347 -42.15 -6.34 -61.17
N LEU A 348 -40.88 -6.31 -60.79
CA LEU A 348 -39.89 -5.42 -61.40
C LEU A 348 -39.20 -6.16 -62.53
N ARG A 349 -39.17 -5.55 -63.72
CA ARG A 349 -38.53 -6.13 -64.92
C ARG A 349 -37.27 -5.36 -65.27
N ILE A 350 -36.15 -6.07 -65.36
CA ILE A 350 -34.84 -5.49 -65.65
C ILE A 350 -34.23 -6.22 -66.84
N HIS A 351 -33.83 -5.48 -67.86
CA HIS A 351 -33.25 -6.08 -69.06
C HIS A 351 -31.90 -6.75 -68.75
N ARG A 352 -31.63 -7.93 -69.32
CA ARG A 352 -30.43 -8.76 -69.05
C ARG A 352 -29.10 -8.00 -69.12
N ASN A 353 -28.97 -7.04 -70.05
CA ASN A 353 -27.74 -6.24 -70.22
C ASN A 353 -27.46 -5.28 -69.05
N LYS A 354 -28.50 -4.89 -68.31
CA LYS A 354 -28.41 -3.97 -67.16
C LYS A 354 -28.55 -4.68 -65.82
N PHE A 355 -28.80 -6.00 -65.84
CA PHE A 355 -28.97 -6.79 -64.62
C PHE A 355 -27.69 -6.89 -63.78
N LYS A 356 -26.51 -7.00 -64.40
CA LYS A 356 -25.23 -7.06 -63.67
C LYS A 356 -24.99 -5.78 -62.84
N GLU A 357 -25.15 -4.61 -63.47
CA GLU A 357 -25.05 -3.30 -62.83
C GLU A 357 -26.10 -3.13 -61.72
N PHE A 358 -27.34 -3.57 -61.96
CA PHE A 358 -28.40 -3.57 -60.95
C PHE A 358 -28.09 -4.51 -59.77
N ASN A 359 -27.52 -5.68 -60.03
CA ASN A 359 -27.15 -6.62 -58.98
C ASN A 359 -26.06 -6.02 -58.08
N GLU A 360 -25.04 -5.38 -58.66
CA GLU A 360 -23.94 -4.76 -57.90
C GLU A 360 -24.40 -3.53 -57.10
N LEU A 361 -25.24 -2.65 -57.68
CA LEU A 361 -25.64 -1.40 -57.04
C LEU A 361 -26.85 -1.53 -56.09
N PHE A 362 -27.72 -2.53 -56.30
CA PHE A 362 -28.99 -2.63 -55.58
C PHE A 362 -29.17 -3.97 -54.86
N LEU A 363 -29.04 -5.11 -55.55
CA LEU A 363 -29.28 -6.42 -54.92
C LEU A 363 -28.17 -6.80 -53.93
N ALA A 364 -26.91 -6.58 -54.25
CA ALA A 364 -25.78 -6.95 -53.39
C ALA A 364 -25.77 -6.20 -52.05
N PRO A 365 -26.03 -4.88 -51.98
CA PRO A 365 -26.23 -4.19 -50.70
C PRO A 365 -27.47 -4.66 -49.93
N LEU A 366 -28.55 -5.03 -50.63
CA LEU A 366 -29.78 -5.54 -50.02
C LEU A 366 -29.62 -6.97 -49.48
N ALA A 367 -28.74 -7.78 -50.06
CA ALA A 367 -28.47 -9.16 -49.65
C ALA A 367 -28.01 -9.28 -48.20
N ASN A 368 -27.59 -8.17 -47.58
CA ASN A 368 -27.21 -8.16 -46.18
C ASN A 368 -28.41 -8.29 -45.23
N SER A 369 -29.57 -7.72 -45.56
CA SER A 369 -30.78 -7.75 -44.71
C SER A 369 -31.96 -8.51 -45.34
N VAL A 370 -31.93 -8.75 -46.64
CA VAL A 370 -33.01 -9.37 -47.43
C VAL A 370 -32.51 -10.66 -48.07
N ALA A 371 -33.30 -11.72 -48.00
CA ALA A 371 -32.95 -13.00 -48.60
C ALA A 371 -33.20 -12.96 -50.12
N LEU A 372 -32.15 -13.15 -50.91
CA LEU A 372 -32.25 -13.24 -52.36
C LEU A 372 -32.31 -14.70 -52.79
N ASN A 373 -33.33 -15.06 -53.57
CA ASN A 373 -33.48 -16.41 -54.09
C ASN A 373 -33.49 -16.40 -55.63
N PHE A 374 -32.46 -16.98 -56.21
CA PHE A 374 -32.27 -17.07 -57.65
C PHE A 374 -32.74 -18.44 -58.12
N LYS A 375 -33.81 -18.50 -58.93
CA LYS A 375 -34.33 -19.79 -59.44
C LYS A 375 -33.43 -20.41 -60.52
N ASP A 376 -32.71 -19.57 -61.26
CA ASP A 376 -31.93 -20.00 -62.43
C ASP A 376 -30.48 -20.41 -62.09
N ILE A 377 -30.04 -20.23 -60.83
CA ILE A 377 -28.69 -20.59 -60.37
C ILE A 377 -28.74 -21.94 -59.64
N PRO A 378 -28.05 -22.98 -60.12
CA PRO A 378 -28.04 -24.29 -59.47
C PRO A 378 -27.26 -24.25 -58.13
N LYS A 379 -27.65 -25.13 -57.21
CA LYS A 379 -26.88 -25.37 -55.97
C LYS A 379 -25.59 -26.13 -56.27
N ALA A 380 -24.54 -25.87 -55.48
CA ALA A 380 -23.25 -26.51 -55.62
C ALA A 380 -23.33 -28.05 -55.50
N ASN A 381 -22.69 -28.77 -56.42
CA ASN A 381 -22.56 -30.22 -56.34
C ASN A 381 -21.39 -30.62 -55.41
N LYS A 382 -21.44 -31.85 -54.86
CA LYS A 382 -20.38 -32.40 -53.98
C LYS A 382 -18.93 -32.26 -54.50
N PRO A 383 -18.63 -32.40 -55.82
CA PRO A 383 -17.28 -32.20 -56.35
C PRO A 383 -16.84 -30.72 -56.31
N GLN A 384 -17.72 -29.80 -56.71
CA GLN A 384 -17.46 -28.35 -56.74
C GLN A 384 -17.17 -27.77 -55.35
N LEU A 385 -17.78 -28.35 -54.31
CA LEU A 385 -17.54 -28.00 -52.91
C LEU A 385 -16.17 -28.47 -52.38
N LYS A 386 -15.65 -29.59 -52.91
CA LYS A 386 -14.34 -30.13 -52.54
C LYS A 386 -13.21 -29.46 -53.31
N GLU A 387 -13.40 -29.18 -54.59
CA GLU A 387 -12.40 -28.56 -55.46
C GLU A 387 -11.99 -27.16 -54.98
N ASN A 388 -12.97 -26.37 -54.50
CA ASN A 388 -12.75 -25.02 -53.97
C ASN A 388 -12.61 -24.99 -52.43
N LEU A 389 -12.45 -26.15 -51.78
CA LEU A 389 -12.19 -26.30 -50.34
C LEU A 389 -13.18 -25.59 -49.38
N TYR A 390 -14.38 -25.22 -49.85
CA TYR A 390 -15.35 -24.38 -49.11
C TYR A 390 -15.66 -24.85 -47.69
N TYR A 391 -15.65 -26.16 -47.43
CA TYR A 391 -15.89 -26.74 -46.10
C TYR A 391 -14.66 -27.33 -45.43
N GLN A 392 -13.56 -27.52 -46.16
CA GLN A 392 -12.33 -28.11 -45.62
C GLN A 392 -11.45 -27.03 -44.96
N ASP A 393 -11.44 -25.81 -45.52
CA ASP A 393 -10.72 -24.65 -44.98
C ASP A 393 -11.67 -23.64 -44.30
N MET A 394 -12.73 -24.14 -43.66
CA MET A 394 -13.68 -23.28 -42.96
C MET A 394 -13.05 -22.72 -41.67
N GLN A 395 -12.96 -21.39 -41.56
CA GLN A 395 -12.35 -20.71 -40.40
C GLN A 395 -13.26 -19.61 -39.85
N ALA A 396 -13.36 -19.54 -38.52
CA ALA A 396 -14.06 -18.47 -37.83
C ALA A 396 -13.10 -17.30 -37.55
N LEU A 397 -13.51 -16.10 -37.95
CA LEU A 397 -12.75 -14.86 -37.81
C LEU A 397 -13.58 -13.83 -37.05
N ILE A 398 -12.91 -13.00 -36.27
CA ILE A 398 -13.49 -11.79 -35.66
C ILE A 398 -12.69 -10.60 -36.16
N PHE A 399 -13.35 -9.71 -36.91
CA PHE A 399 -12.79 -8.42 -37.28
C PHE A 399 -13.19 -7.37 -36.25
N LEU A 400 -12.20 -6.61 -35.80
CA LEU A 400 -12.37 -5.48 -34.91
C LEU A 400 -12.20 -4.18 -35.69
N GLU A 401 -13.28 -3.42 -35.80
CA GLU A 401 -13.29 -2.12 -36.48
C GLU A 401 -13.67 -1.02 -35.49
N GLU A 402 -12.94 0.09 -35.50
CA GLU A 402 -13.26 1.23 -34.64
C GLU A 402 -14.26 2.16 -35.33
N SER A 403 -15.33 2.49 -34.63
CA SER A 403 -16.36 3.44 -35.08
C SER A 403 -16.63 4.44 -33.97
N GLU A 404 -16.06 5.64 -34.09
CA GLU A 404 -16.12 6.71 -33.09
C GLU A 404 -15.65 6.22 -31.70
N ASP A 405 -16.55 6.13 -30.72
CA ASP A 405 -16.25 5.66 -29.36
C ASP A 405 -16.53 4.16 -29.14
N PHE A 406 -16.87 3.43 -30.21
CA PHE A 406 -17.21 2.00 -30.15
C PHE A 406 -16.23 1.14 -30.95
N VAL A 407 -16.06 -0.10 -30.49
CA VAL A 407 -15.37 -1.16 -31.23
C VAL A 407 -16.43 -2.13 -31.74
N ASN A 408 -16.52 -2.22 -33.06
CA ASN A 408 -17.38 -3.15 -33.77
C ASN A 408 -16.68 -4.50 -33.83
N ILE A 409 -17.37 -5.52 -33.35
CA ILE A 409 -16.97 -6.93 -33.32
C ILE A 409 -17.78 -7.61 -34.42
N ILE A 410 -17.13 -7.86 -35.56
CA ILE A 410 -17.75 -8.41 -36.75
C ILE A 410 -17.41 -9.91 -36.83
N PRO A 411 -18.34 -10.81 -36.48
CA PRO A 411 -18.13 -12.23 -36.65
C PRO A 411 -18.21 -12.60 -38.14
N VAL A 412 -17.15 -13.19 -38.67
CA VAL A 412 -17.02 -13.59 -40.07
C VAL A 412 -16.71 -15.08 -40.14
N MET A 413 -17.39 -15.79 -41.05
CA MET A 413 -17.03 -17.15 -41.40
C MET A 413 -16.37 -17.13 -42.78
N ARG A 414 -15.17 -17.68 -42.87
CA ARG A 414 -14.47 -17.91 -44.14
C ARG A 414 -14.83 -19.30 -44.66
N TYR A 415 -15.32 -19.37 -45.89
CA TYR A 415 -15.60 -20.59 -46.64
C TYR A 415 -14.67 -20.63 -47.85
N GLY A 416 -13.57 -21.40 -47.79
CA GLY A 416 -12.51 -21.34 -48.80
C GLY A 416 -11.94 -19.92 -48.89
N ASP A 417 -12.05 -19.27 -50.04
CA ASP A 417 -11.57 -17.89 -50.26
C ASP A 417 -12.62 -16.81 -49.99
N VAL A 418 -13.85 -17.18 -49.62
CA VAL A 418 -14.96 -16.22 -49.45
C VAL A 418 -15.23 -15.96 -47.98
N GLU A 419 -15.10 -14.70 -47.58
CA GLU A 419 -15.43 -14.22 -46.23
C GLU A 419 -16.84 -13.65 -46.19
N VAL A 420 -17.68 -14.18 -45.30
CA VAL A 420 -19.07 -13.73 -45.14
C VAL A 420 -19.35 -13.39 -43.67
N PRO A 421 -19.81 -12.16 -43.36
CA PRO A 421 -20.29 -11.82 -42.03
C PRO A 421 -21.44 -12.73 -41.62
N ILE A 422 -21.32 -13.35 -40.44
CA ILE A 422 -22.25 -14.37 -39.98
C ILE A 422 -23.68 -13.81 -39.87
N LEU A 423 -23.81 -12.56 -39.42
CA LEU A 423 -25.10 -11.87 -39.26
C LEU A 423 -25.73 -11.38 -40.58
N SER A 424 -25.02 -11.46 -41.71
CA SER A 424 -25.58 -11.07 -43.01
C SER A 424 -26.44 -12.19 -43.63
N LYS A 425 -27.42 -11.84 -44.46
CA LYS A 425 -28.19 -12.81 -45.28
C LYS A 425 -27.55 -13.09 -46.65
N ARG A 426 -26.28 -12.72 -46.82
CA ARG A 426 -25.57 -12.80 -48.10
C ARG A 426 -25.35 -14.26 -48.50
N ASN A 427 -25.66 -14.53 -49.77
CA ASN A 427 -25.41 -15.80 -50.44
C ASN A 427 -23.92 -15.93 -50.82
N ILE A 428 -23.40 -17.16 -50.79
CA ILE A 428 -22.07 -17.48 -51.30
C ILE A 428 -22.22 -17.98 -52.74
N PHE A 429 -21.56 -17.30 -53.68
CA PHE A 429 -21.53 -17.69 -55.08
C PHE A 429 -20.16 -18.27 -55.41
N GLY A 430 -20.14 -19.48 -55.97
CA GLY A 430 -18.96 -20.06 -56.61
C GLY A 430 -19.08 -19.97 -58.14
N THR A 431 -17.94 -20.01 -58.82
CA THR A 431 -17.88 -20.05 -60.29
C THR A 431 -17.20 -21.32 -60.76
N ASP A 432 -17.82 -22.05 -61.67
CA ASP A 432 -17.22 -23.23 -62.31
C ASP A 432 -16.21 -22.81 -63.40
N ALA A 433 -15.38 -23.74 -63.88
CA ALA A 433 -14.34 -23.51 -64.90
C ALA A 433 -14.89 -22.95 -66.23
N LYS A 434 -16.20 -23.07 -66.47
CA LYS A 434 -16.93 -22.51 -67.63
C LYS A 434 -17.52 -21.12 -67.38
N GLY A 435 -17.29 -20.52 -66.21
CA GLY A 435 -17.80 -19.20 -65.82
C GLY A 435 -19.27 -19.18 -65.37
N SER A 436 -19.92 -20.35 -65.24
CA SER A 436 -21.28 -20.47 -64.71
C SER A 436 -21.27 -20.38 -63.18
N GLN A 437 -22.20 -19.60 -62.61
CA GLN A 437 -22.34 -19.43 -61.17
C GLN A 437 -23.13 -20.57 -60.53
N PHE A 438 -22.76 -20.94 -59.30
CA PHE A 438 -23.51 -21.86 -58.45
C PHE A 438 -23.59 -21.35 -57.00
N LEU A 439 -24.61 -21.76 -56.26
CA LEU A 439 -24.84 -21.33 -54.87
C LEU A 439 -24.24 -22.31 -53.87
N VAL A 440 -23.39 -21.82 -52.96
CA VAL A 440 -22.83 -22.61 -51.84
C VAL A 440 -23.70 -22.42 -50.60
N GLU A 441 -24.10 -23.54 -49.98
CA GLU A 441 -24.91 -23.53 -48.77
C GLU A 441 -24.06 -23.22 -47.53
N ARG A 442 -24.49 -22.23 -46.75
CA ARG A 442 -23.85 -21.83 -45.49
C ARG A 442 -24.12 -22.86 -44.39
N LYS A 443 -23.10 -23.16 -43.58
CA LYS A 443 -23.19 -24.09 -42.45
C LYS A 443 -23.70 -23.38 -41.21
N LYS A 444 -25.03 -23.24 -41.13
CA LYS A 444 -25.71 -22.54 -40.02
C LYS A 444 -25.31 -23.04 -38.63
N GLU A 445 -25.13 -24.35 -38.44
CA GLU A 445 -24.72 -24.91 -37.14
C GLU A 445 -23.35 -24.41 -36.67
N ALA A 446 -22.38 -24.30 -37.57
CA ALA A 446 -21.04 -23.79 -37.24
C ALA A 446 -21.08 -22.29 -36.97
N GLU A 447 -21.87 -21.54 -37.74
CA GLU A 447 -22.10 -20.12 -37.53
C GLU A 447 -22.78 -19.83 -36.17
N THR A 448 -23.80 -20.62 -35.80
CA THR A 448 -24.49 -20.49 -34.50
C THR A 448 -23.54 -20.74 -33.33
N LYS A 449 -22.58 -21.66 -33.45
CA LYS A 449 -21.57 -21.90 -32.40
C LYS A 449 -20.74 -20.64 -32.12
N VAL A 450 -20.27 -19.94 -33.16
CA VAL A 450 -19.48 -18.71 -33.03
C VAL A 450 -20.31 -17.59 -32.38
N ILE A 451 -21.57 -17.41 -32.79
CA ILE A 451 -22.46 -16.43 -32.17
C ILE A 451 -22.70 -16.77 -30.69
N SER A 452 -22.97 -18.04 -30.38
CA SER A 452 -23.21 -18.48 -29.01
C SER A 452 -22.01 -18.26 -28.09
N LEU A 453 -20.79 -18.38 -28.63
CA LEU A 453 -19.55 -18.08 -27.92
C LEU A 453 -19.45 -16.59 -27.60
N LEU A 454 -19.74 -15.72 -28.58
CA LEU A 454 -19.73 -14.28 -28.39
C LEU A 454 -20.76 -13.83 -27.34
N LEU A 455 -21.99 -14.35 -27.41
CA LEU A 455 -23.07 -13.97 -26.49
C LEU A 455 -22.76 -14.28 -25.02
N LYS A 456 -21.97 -15.31 -24.74
CA LYS A 456 -21.55 -15.64 -23.37
C LYS A 456 -20.57 -14.61 -22.77
N GLN A 457 -19.87 -13.85 -23.61
CA GLN A 457 -18.82 -12.94 -23.16
C GLN A 457 -19.35 -11.64 -22.56
N HIS A 458 -20.53 -11.18 -22.97
CA HIS A 458 -21.08 -9.92 -22.49
C HIS A 458 -22.61 -9.88 -22.60
N SER A 459 -23.28 -9.46 -21.52
CA SER A 459 -24.75 -9.31 -21.43
C SER A 459 -25.34 -8.42 -22.54
N TYR A 460 -24.73 -7.26 -22.81
CA TYR A 460 -25.15 -6.35 -23.89
C TYR A 460 -25.25 -6.97 -25.29
N PHE A 461 -24.53 -8.06 -25.59
CA PHE A 461 -24.59 -8.65 -26.93
C PHE A 461 -25.93 -9.32 -27.22
N GLN A 462 -26.64 -9.78 -26.18
CA GLN A 462 -27.95 -10.42 -26.34
C GLN A 462 -29.02 -9.42 -26.80
N GLU A 463 -28.99 -8.19 -26.28
CA GLU A 463 -29.92 -7.13 -26.67
C GLU A 463 -29.68 -6.62 -28.10
N GLN A 464 -28.43 -6.76 -28.60
CA GLN A 464 -28.03 -6.27 -29.92
C GLN A 464 -28.44 -7.20 -31.07
N LEU A 465 -28.49 -8.52 -30.86
CA LEU A 465 -28.95 -9.47 -31.89
C LEU A 465 -30.43 -9.36 -32.22
N ASP A 466 -31.18 -8.77 -31.30
CA ASP A 466 -32.62 -8.59 -31.38
C ASP A 466 -32.99 -7.47 -32.39
N ASP A 467 -32.00 -6.72 -32.88
CA ASP A 467 -32.10 -5.66 -33.88
C ASP A 467 -31.45 -6.15 -35.19
N ASP A 468 -32.25 -6.71 -36.11
CA ASP A 468 -31.86 -7.27 -37.42
C ASP A 468 -31.19 -6.23 -38.37
N SER A 469 -30.90 -5.02 -37.88
CA SER A 469 -30.29 -3.92 -38.63
C SER A 469 -28.76 -3.89 -38.57
N PHE A 470 -28.13 -4.47 -37.55
CA PHE A 470 -26.67 -4.45 -37.39
C PHE A 470 -26.03 -5.78 -37.77
N GLN A 471 -24.98 -5.71 -38.61
CA GLN A 471 -24.19 -6.88 -39.04
C GLN A 471 -23.00 -7.16 -38.12
N HIS A 472 -22.95 -6.49 -36.97
CA HIS A 472 -21.85 -6.53 -36.01
C HIS A 472 -22.40 -6.33 -34.60
N LEU A 473 -21.67 -6.85 -33.63
CA LEU A 473 -21.84 -6.47 -32.23
C LEU A 473 -20.97 -5.26 -31.96
N TYR A 474 -21.31 -4.44 -30.99
CA TYR A 474 -20.49 -3.29 -30.62
C TYR A 474 -20.35 -3.17 -29.11
N LEU A 475 -19.17 -2.73 -28.68
CA LEU A 475 -18.89 -2.42 -27.29
C LEU A 475 -18.17 -1.08 -27.22
N HIS A 476 -18.53 -0.24 -26.26
CA HIS A 476 -17.86 1.04 -26.08
C HIS A 476 -16.36 0.80 -25.77
N ARG A 477 -15.47 1.58 -26.38
CA ARG A 477 -14.02 1.40 -26.36
C ARG A 477 -13.44 1.22 -24.96
N LYS A 478 -13.99 1.96 -23.99
CA LYS A 478 -13.61 1.84 -22.56
C LYS A 478 -13.82 0.44 -21.98
N TYR A 479 -14.94 -0.21 -22.30
CA TYR A 479 -15.25 -1.56 -21.82
C TYR A 479 -14.54 -2.63 -22.66
N PHE A 480 -14.37 -2.38 -23.96
CA PHE A 480 -13.62 -3.28 -24.84
C PHE A 480 -12.15 -3.39 -24.44
N LEU A 481 -11.51 -2.27 -24.06
CA LEU A 481 -10.13 -2.24 -23.58
C LEU A 481 -10.00 -2.51 -22.08
N ASP A 482 -11.06 -2.99 -21.41
CA ASP A 482 -10.96 -3.46 -20.04
C ASP A 482 -10.08 -4.71 -20.00
N LYS A 483 -8.96 -4.61 -19.28
CA LYS A 483 -7.93 -5.64 -19.16
C LYS A 483 -8.50 -6.97 -18.66
N ASN A 484 -9.52 -6.92 -17.80
CA ASN A 484 -10.13 -8.12 -17.23
C ASN A 484 -11.07 -8.81 -18.23
N TRP A 485 -11.57 -8.10 -19.22
CA TRP A 485 -12.52 -8.64 -20.19
C TRP A 485 -11.81 -9.17 -21.44
N PHE A 486 -11.03 -8.33 -22.15
CA PHE A 486 -10.51 -8.73 -23.46
C PHE A 486 -9.48 -9.86 -23.38
N LEU A 487 -8.65 -9.91 -22.32
CA LEU A 487 -7.69 -10.99 -22.15
C LEU A 487 -8.37 -12.34 -21.94
N ASN A 488 -9.50 -12.37 -21.22
CA ASN A 488 -10.29 -13.58 -21.00
C ASN A 488 -11.05 -13.97 -22.28
N ALA A 489 -11.75 -13.01 -22.89
CA ALA A 489 -12.51 -13.24 -24.11
C ALA A 489 -11.61 -13.73 -25.26
N PHE A 490 -10.43 -13.14 -25.45
CA PHE A 490 -9.51 -13.51 -26.52
C PHE A 490 -8.91 -14.90 -26.31
N GLU A 491 -8.63 -15.28 -25.05
CA GLU A 491 -8.16 -16.61 -24.71
C GLU A 491 -9.24 -17.67 -25.04
N GLU A 492 -10.49 -17.43 -24.65
CA GLU A 492 -11.60 -18.34 -24.93
C GLU A 492 -11.89 -18.46 -26.44
N TRP A 493 -11.82 -17.34 -27.17
CA TRP A 493 -11.97 -17.33 -28.63
C TRP A 493 -10.83 -18.11 -29.30
N HIS A 494 -9.60 -17.96 -28.82
CA HIS A 494 -8.46 -18.70 -29.36
C HIS A 494 -8.55 -20.20 -29.08
N GLN A 495 -8.97 -20.61 -27.87
CA GLN A 495 -9.20 -22.01 -27.52
C GLN A 495 -10.25 -22.69 -28.42
N HIS A 496 -11.24 -21.93 -28.88
CA HIS A 496 -12.25 -22.39 -29.84
C HIS A 496 -11.86 -22.19 -31.31
N GLY A 497 -10.60 -21.86 -31.61
CA GLY A 497 -10.07 -21.75 -32.96
C GLY A 497 -10.52 -20.51 -33.74
N VAL A 498 -10.99 -19.47 -33.05
CA VAL A 498 -11.41 -18.20 -33.66
C VAL A 498 -10.21 -17.26 -33.75
N GLN A 499 -9.96 -16.72 -34.95
CA GLN A 499 -8.84 -15.80 -35.18
C GLN A 499 -9.29 -14.34 -35.08
N ILE A 500 -8.52 -13.50 -34.38
CA ILE A 500 -8.85 -12.10 -34.13
C ILE A 500 -7.98 -11.18 -35.00
N ILE A 501 -8.62 -10.29 -35.75
CA ILE A 501 -7.99 -9.35 -36.68
C ILE A 501 -8.40 -7.93 -36.30
N GLY A 502 -7.47 -6.97 -36.37
CA GLY A 502 -7.75 -5.54 -36.13
C GLY A 502 -7.57 -5.03 -34.69
N PHE A 503 -7.05 -5.84 -33.75
CA PHE A 503 -6.82 -5.37 -32.36
C PHE A 503 -5.78 -4.24 -32.26
N ASN A 504 -4.68 -4.35 -33.02
CA ASN A 504 -3.59 -3.37 -33.00
C ASN A 504 -3.91 -2.09 -33.81
N THR A 505 -4.97 -2.09 -34.61
CA THR A 505 -5.40 -0.93 -35.41
C THR A 505 -6.29 0.04 -34.64
N ILE A 506 -6.72 -0.33 -33.44
CA ILE A 506 -7.52 0.52 -32.54
C ILE A 506 -6.67 1.69 -32.04
N ARG A 507 -7.18 2.93 -32.14
CA ARG A 507 -6.44 4.14 -31.78
C ARG A 507 -5.97 4.11 -30.32
N GLY A 508 -4.66 4.30 -30.15
CA GLY A 508 -4.02 4.37 -28.83
C GLY A 508 -3.85 3.02 -28.14
N ASN A 509 -4.22 1.91 -28.78
CA ASN A 509 -3.98 0.57 -28.22
C ASN A 509 -2.53 0.14 -28.45
N LYS A 510 -1.78 0.02 -27.35
CA LYS A 510 -0.43 -0.58 -27.34
C LYS A 510 -0.39 -1.87 -26.53
N LEU A 511 -1.54 -2.40 -26.11
CA LEU A 511 -1.58 -3.56 -25.22
C LEU A 511 -1.32 -4.86 -26.00
N SER A 512 -0.67 -5.81 -25.35
CA SER A 512 -0.57 -7.17 -25.88
C SER A 512 -1.91 -7.88 -25.82
N ARG A 513 -2.20 -8.68 -26.85
CA ARG A 513 -3.37 -9.57 -26.93
C ARG A 513 -3.22 -10.87 -26.13
N PHE A 514 -2.01 -11.17 -25.65
CA PHE A 514 -1.71 -12.40 -24.94
C PHE A 514 -1.61 -12.16 -23.43
N LYS A 515 -2.14 -13.10 -22.65
CA LYS A 515 -1.84 -13.18 -21.21
C LYS A 515 -0.38 -13.58 -21.01
N GLY A 516 0.21 -13.08 -19.93
CA GLY A 516 1.53 -13.53 -19.49
C GLY A 516 1.45 -14.95 -18.95
N ASN A 517 2.54 -15.71 -19.07
CA ASN A 517 2.80 -16.96 -18.37
C ASN A 517 4.18 -16.90 -17.71
N ILE A 518 4.33 -17.41 -16.48
CA ILE A 518 5.61 -17.52 -15.77
C ILE A 518 5.95 -19.00 -15.63
N GLN A 519 7.19 -19.35 -15.98
CA GLN A 519 7.80 -20.63 -15.65
C GLN A 519 8.97 -20.36 -14.69
N ILE A 520 8.98 -21.05 -13.55
CA ILE A 520 10.02 -20.94 -12.52
C ILE A 520 10.56 -22.34 -12.23
N GLU A 521 11.89 -22.47 -12.18
CA GLU A 521 12.56 -23.69 -11.78
C GLU A 521 13.72 -23.35 -10.83
N VAL A 522 13.71 -23.92 -9.62
CA VAL A 522 14.75 -23.72 -8.60
C VAL A 522 15.66 -24.94 -8.52
N LEU A 523 16.96 -24.73 -8.76
CA LEU A 523 18.01 -25.74 -8.76
C LEU A 523 19.03 -25.48 -7.64
N SER A 524 19.65 -26.54 -7.11
CA SER A 524 20.71 -26.41 -6.12
C SER A 524 22.07 -26.11 -6.77
N GLY A 525 22.77 -25.10 -6.25
CA GLY A 525 24.18 -24.80 -6.56
C GLY A 525 25.08 -25.03 -5.32
N GLN A 526 26.38 -24.72 -5.39
CA GLN A 526 27.28 -24.93 -4.24
C GLN A 526 27.00 -23.97 -3.06
N ASN A 527 26.93 -22.66 -3.33
CA ASN A 527 26.70 -21.62 -2.31
C ASN A 527 25.32 -20.95 -2.42
N TRP A 528 24.56 -21.27 -3.48
CA TRP A 528 23.33 -20.59 -3.87
C TRP A 528 22.27 -21.60 -4.31
N PHE A 529 20.99 -21.22 -4.16
CA PHE A 529 19.87 -21.77 -4.90
C PHE A 529 19.68 -20.92 -6.16
N ASN A 530 19.70 -21.56 -7.32
CA ASN A 530 19.61 -20.94 -8.64
C ASN A 530 18.16 -21.00 -9.09
N ALA A 531 17.48 -19.86 -9.21
CA ALA A 531 16.10 -19.80 -9.71
C ALA A 531 16.12 -19.29 -11.17
N ASN A 532 15.76 -20.17 -12.10
CA ASN A 532 15.52 -19.83 -13.50
C ASN A 532 14.09 -19.33 -13.64
N ILE A 533 13.90 -18.10 -14.12
CA ILE A 533 12.59 -17.48 -14.27
C ILE A 533 12.40 -17.01 -15.71
N GLN A 534 11.41 -17.59 -16.39
CA GLN A 534 11.01 -17.22 -17.74
C GLN A 534 9.59 -16.64 -17.76
N VAL A 535 9.45 -15.39 -18.20
CA VAL A 535 8.14 -14.73 -18.38
C VAL A 535 7.85 -14.58 -19.87
N LYS A 536 6.74 -15.16 -20.34
CA LYS A 536 6.34 -15.19 -21.76
C LYS A 536 4.97 -14.56 -21.97
N PHE A 537 4.80 -13.79 -23.05
CA PHE A 537 3.52 -13.26 -23.53
C PHE A 537 3.29 -13.78 -24.95
N GLY A 538 2.58 -14.90 -25.08
CA GLY A 538 2.48 -15.65 -26.34
C GLY A 538 3.87 -16.12 -26.81
N PRO A 539 4.33 -15.83 -28.04
CA PRO A 539 5.62 -16.27 -28.56
C PRO A 539 6.83 -15.42 -28.10
N LYS A 540 6.65 -14.45 -27.21
CA LYS A 540 7.70 -13.48 -26.82
C LYS A 540 8.08 -13.62 -25.35
N SER A 541 9.37 -13.55 -25.02
CA SER A 541 9.89 -13.55 -23.65
C SER A 541 10.26 -12.13 -23.18
N VAL A 542 10.34 -11.96 -21.86
CA VAL A 542 10.72 -10.70 -21.20
C VAL A 542 11.95 -10.92 -20.34
N SER A 543 12.94 -10.03 -20.43
CA SER A 543 14.15 -10.11 -19.60
C SER A 543 13.90 -9.66 -18.16
N LEU A 544 14.59 -10.30 -17.20
CA LEU A 544 14.45 -9.98 -15.78
C LEU A 544 14.80 -8.53 -15.44
N LYS A 545 15.77 -7.91 -16.13
CA LYS A 545 16.11 -6.49 -15.92
C LYS A 545 14.96 -5.54 -16.28
N LYS A 546 14.21 -5.82 -17.35
CA LYS A 546 13.02 -5.04 -17.70
C LYS A 546 11.94 -5.24 -16.64
N LEU A 547 11.82 -6.46 -16.10
CA LEU A 547 10.86 -6.82 -15.08
C LEU A 547 11.18 -6.17 -13.72
N GLU A 548 12.44 -6.17 -13.29
CA GLU A 548 12.92 -5.48 -12.10
C GLU A 548 12.60 -3.97 -12.17
N LYS A 549 12.87 -3.34 -13.32
CA LYS A 549 12.55 -1.92 -13.55
C LYS A 549 11.05 -1.66 -13.45
N ALA A 550 10.21 -2.55 -13.97
CA ALA A 550 8.75 -2.43 -13.89
C ALA A 550 8.27 -2.57 -12.43
N VAL A 551 8.76 -3.57 -11.70
CA VAL A 551 8.44 -3.81 -10.27
C VAL A 551 8.87 -2.62 -9.40
N ARG A 552 10.10 -2.13 -9.58
CA ARG A 552 10.63 -0.97 -8.84
C ARG A 552 9.82 0.30 -9.06
N ASN A 553 9.30 0.48 -10.27
CA ASN A 553 8.44 1.61 -10.63
C ASN A 553 6.95 1.35 -10.34
N ARG A 554 6.59 0.16 -9.81
CA ARG A 554 5.22 -0.31 -9.61
C ARG A 554 4.36 -0.18 -10.86
N SER A 555 4.97 -0.39 -12.03
CA SER A 555 4.31 -0.36 -13.34
C SER A 555 3.70 -1.72 -13.64
N GLN A 556 2.38 -1.75 -13.84
CA GLN A 556 1.66 -2.93 -14.35
C GLN A 556 1.93 -3.21 -15.84
N PHE A 557 2.68 -2.35 -16.52
CA PHE A 557 2.95 -2.45 -17.95
C PHE A 557 4.44 -2.67 -18.19
N ILE A 558 4.74 -3.64 -19.06
CA ILE A 558 6.10 -3.96 -19.49
C ILE A 558 6.24 -3.89 -21.01
N PRO A 559 7.19 -3.11 -21.56
CA PRO A 559 7.41 -3.06 -23.00
C PRO A 559 8.03 -4.37 -23.52
N LEU A 560 7.34 -4.98 -24.47
CA LEU A 560 7.79 -6.14 -25.24
C LEU A 560 8.63 -5.69 -26.45
N ASP A 561 9.39 -6.61 -27.03
CA ASP A 561 10.33 -6.30 -28.12
C ASP A 561 9.65 -5.88 -29.44
N ASP A 562 8.36 -6.14 -29.60
CA ASP A 562 7.54 -5.71 -30.74
C ASP A 562 6.90 -4.33 -30.55
N GLY A 563 7.19 -3.65 -29.43
CA GLY A 563 6.64 -2.33 -29.09
C GLY A 563 5.26 -2.37 -28.40
N THR A 564 4.70 -3.56 -28.17
CA THR A 564 3.48 -3.73 -27.36
C THR A 564 3.78 -3.76 -25.86
N LEU A 565 2.75 -3.58 -25.03
CA LEU A 565 2.81 -3.56 -23.57
C LEU A 565 2.16 -4.82 -23.02
N GLY A 566 2.95 -5.68 -22.40
CA GLY A 566 2.47 -6.78 -21.57
C GLY A 566 1.87 -6.24 -20.27
N ILE A 567 0.79 -6.88 -19.80
CA ILE A 567 0.14 -6.53 -18.54
C ILE A 567 0.60 -7.54 -17.47
N LEU A 568 1.16 -7.03 -16.37
CA LEU A 568 1.55 -7.83 -15.21
C LEU A 568 0.42 -7.80 -14.16
N PRO A 569 -0.10 -8.96 -13.73
CA PRO A 569 -0.99 -9.06 -12.58
C PRO A 569 -0.35 -8.49 -11.31
N GLN A 570 -1.18 -7.99 -10.39
CA GLN A 570 -0.68 -7.45 -9.12
C GLN A 570 0.03 -8.51 -8.28
N GLU A 571 -0.50 -9.73 -8.23
CA GLU A 571 0.12 -10.87 -7.54
C GLU A 571 1.54 -11.14 -8.03
N TRP A 572 1.80 -10.95 -9.32
CA TRP A 572 3.13 -11.14 -9.89
C TRP A 572 4.08 -10.02 -9.47
N LEU A 573 3.61 -8.77 -9.43
CA LEU A 573 4.44 -7.65 -8.94
C LEU A 573 4.91 -7.90 -7.51
N GLU A 574 4.01 -8.38 -6.63
CA GLU A 574 4.34 -8.72 -5.24
C GLU A 574 5.29 -9.92 -5.16
N LYS A 575 5.04 -10.98 -5.95
CA LYS A 575 5.90 -12.18 -6.03
C LYS A 575 7.32 -11.83 -6.50
N PHE A 576 7.46 -11.03 -7.57
CA PHE A 576 8.75 -10.60 -8.08
C PHE A 576 9.46 -9.59 -7.16
N GLU A 577 8.72 -8.73 -6.45
CA GLU A 577 9.30 -7.87 -5.41
C GLU A 577 9.95 -8.71 -4.30
N ALA A 578 9.31 -9.80 -3.87
CA ALA A 578 9.90 -10.73 -2.92
C ALA A 578 11.18 -11.39 -3.47
N TYR A 579 11.19 -11.80 -4.75
CA TYR A 579 12.35 -12.40 -5.40
C TYR A 579 13.56 -11.46 -5.48
N PHE A 580 13.36 -10.24 -5.98
CA PHE A 580 14.45 -9.27 -6.10
C PHE A 580 14.96 -8.76 -4.75
N ASN A 581 14.17 -8.87 -3.68
CA ASN A 581 14.64 -8.62 -2.32
C ASN A 581 15.42 -9.81 -1.73
N ALA A 582 15.10 -11.04 -2.16
CA ALA A 582 15.71 -12.25 -1.65
C ALA A 582 17.01 -12.64 -2.37
N ALA A 583 17.15 -12.29 -3.64
CA ALA A 583 18.17 -12.80 -4.56
C ALA A 583 19.01 -11.69 -5.21
N GLU A 584 20.18 -12.07 -5.73
CA GLU A 584 20.94 -11.24 -6.67
C GLU A 584 20.68 -11.69 -8.12
N ILE A 585 20.48 -10.74 -9.03
CA ILE A 585 20.30 -11.00 -10.46
C ILE A 585 21.68 -11.14 -11.09
N ILE A 586 21.96 -12.29 -11.70
CA ILE A 586 23.26 -12.53 -12.37
C ILE A 586 23.11 -12.45 -13.88
N GLU A 587 22.09 -13.10 -14.42
CA GLU A 587 21.80 -13.13 -15.86
C GLU A 587 20.37 -12.68 -16.15
N ASP A 588 20.00 -12.57 -17.42
CA ASP A 588 18.68 -12.07 -17.82
C ASP A 588 17.52 -13.04 -17.51
N GLU A 589 17.82 -14.29 -17.12
CA GLU A 589 16.85 -15.34 -16.73
C GLU A 589 17.15 -16.00 -15.36
N LEU A 590 18.29 -15.69 -14.72
CA LEU A 590 18.76 -16.38 -13.51
C LEU A 590 18.89 -15.44 -12.32
N ILE A 591 18.25 -15.81 -11.20
CA ILE A 591 18.48 -15.20 -9.89
C ILE A 591 19.17 -16.19 -8.95
N GLN A 592 20.07 -15.69 -8.09
CA GLN A 592 20.77 -16.49 -7.09
C GLN A 592 20.35 -16.12 -5.68
N ILE A 593 19.86 -17.12 -4.94
CA ILE A 593 19.45 -16.99 -3.54
C ILE A 593 20.50 -17.66 -2.65
N PRO A 594 21.15 -16.94 -1.73
CA PRO A 594 22.17 -17.52 -0.88
C PRO A 594 21.62 -18.65 0.01
N LYS A 595 22.40 -19.72 0.20
CA LYS A 595 21.95 -20.90 0.98
C LYS A 595 21.57 -20.61 2.44
N TYR A 596 22.10 -19.56 3.05
CA TYR A 596 21.70 -19.16 4.41
C TYR A 596 20.22 -18.72 4.49
N LYS A 597 19.57 -18.44 3.35
CA LYS A 597 18.12 -18.14 3.25
C LYS A 597 17.26 -19.40 3.02
N PHE A 598 17.77 -20.60 3.30
CA PHE A 598 17.02 -21.86 3.09
C PHE A 598 15.62 -21.87 3.74
N ASN A 599 15.41 -21.16 4.85
CA ASN A 599 14.08 -21.04 5.48
C ASN A 599 13.09 -20.14 4.72
N GLU A 600 13.58 -19.31 3.81
CA GLU A 600 12.76 -18.41 2.98
C GLU A 600 12.36 -19.09 1.67
N ILE A 601 12.99 -20.20 1.28
CA ILE A 601 12.73 -20.91 0.00
C ILE A 601 11.27 -21.35 -0.11
N ASP A 602 10.69 -22.01 0.90
CA ASP A 602 9.29 -22.44 0.91
C ASP A 602 8.29 -21.27 0.95
N GLN A 603 8.73 -20.07 1.34
CA GLN A 603 7.89 -18.87 1.33
C GLN A 603 7.95 -18.16 -0.02
N LEU A 604 9.06 -18.30 -0.75
CA LEU A 604 9.29 -17.66 -2.04
C LEU A 604 8.75 -18.51 -3.19
N PHE A 605 8.91 -19.83 -3.13
CA PHE A 605 8.55 -20.74 -4.21
C PHE A 605 7.52 -21.76 -3.75
N SER A 606 6.63 -22.11 -4.68
CA SER A 606 5.69 -23.21 -4.49
C SER A 606 6.40 -24.55 -4.69
N ASN A 607 5.86 -25.62 -4.09
CA ASN A 607 6.46 -26.96 -4.15
C ASN A 607 6.64 -27.50 -5.58
N GLU A 608 5.83 -27.03 -6.54
CA GLU A 608 5.93 -27.42 -7.95
C GLU A 608 7.07 -26.70 -8.70
N GLU A 609 7.55 -25.57 -8.18
CA GLU A 609 8.65 -24.77 -8.74
C GLU A 609 10.03 -25.21 -8.21
N ILE A 610 10.06 -26.00 -7.13
CA ILE A 610 11.27 -26.41 -6.42
C ILE A 610 11.65 -27.83 -6.85
N ASP A 611 12.88 -28.00 -7.33
CA ASP A 611 13.38 -29.34 -7.65
C ASP A 611 13.49 -30.23 -6.39
N HIS A 612 13.26 -31.52 -6.55
CA HIS A 612 13.28 -32.48 -5.44
C HIS A 612 14.63 -32.46 -4.69
N ALA A 613 15.75 -32.26 -5.39
CA ALA A 613 17.06 -32.17 -4.73
C ALA A 613 17.17 -30.96 -3.79
N VAL A 614 16.56 -29.83 -4.17
CA VAL A 614 16.53 -28.60 -3.35
C VAL A 614 15.68 -28.82 -2.10
N SER A 615 14.50 -29.45 -2.25
CA SER A 615 13.63 -29.76 -1.10
C SER A 615 14.34 -30.66 -0.08
N VAL A 616 15.00 -31.73 -0.54
CA VAL A 616 15.79 -32.62 0.33
C VAL A 616 16.94 -31.88 1.01
N GLU A 617 17.62 -30.98 0.29
CA GLU A 617 18.71 -30.19 0.85
C GLU A 617 18.22 -29.18 1.91
N VAL A 618 17.11 -28.50 1.66
CA VAL A 618 16.49 -27.56 2.61
C VAL A 618 16.07 -28.30 3.89
N ASP A 619 15.46 -29.48 3.76
CA ASP A 619 15.07 -30.30 4.91
C ASP A 619 16.29 -30.86 5.66
N TYR A 620 17.35 -31.24 4.94
CA TYR A 620 18.62 -31.61 5.54
C TYR A 620 19.21 -30.46 6.36
N LEU A 621 19.24 -29.24 5.81
CA LEU A 621 19.73 -28.05 6.50
C LEU A 621 18.86 -27.73 7.74
N ARG A 622 17.53 -27.83 7.65
CA ARG A 622 16.62 -27.63 8.80
C ARG A 622 16.88 -28.63 9.91
N ASN A 623 17.02 -29.91 9.56
CA ASN A 623 17.23 -30.97 10.53
C ASN A 623 18.60 -30.84 11.23
N GLN A 624 19.65 -30.54 10.45
CA GLN A 624 21.02 -30.40 10.97
C GLN A 624 21.23 -29.11 11.77
N LEU A 625 20.52 -28.03 11.46
CA LEU A 625 20.59 -26.75 12.20
C LEU A 625 19.56 -26.66 13.34
N SER A 626 18.84 -27.75 13.62
CA SER A 626 17.89 -27.83 14.73
C SER A 626 18.60 -27.96 16.08
N ALA A 627 17.89 -27.61 17.16
CA ALA A 627 18.43 -27.51 18.52
C ALA A 627 18.98 -28.83 19.13
N SER A 628 18.70 -29.96 18.48
CA SER A 628 18.99 -31.31 18.96
C SER A 628 20.14 -31.99 18.21
N ALA A 629 20.79 -31.28 17.29
CA ALA A 629 21.84 -31.85 16.45
C ALA A 629 23.11 -32.18 17.25
N SER A 630 23.51 -33.45 17.22
CA SER A 630 24.83 -33.88 17.67
C SER A 630 25.83 -33.62 16.53
N TYR A 631 26.86 -32.83 16.79
CA TYR A 631 27.89 -32.53 15.80
C TYR A 631 28.84 -33.72 15.65
N PRO A 632 29.31 -34.03 14.43
CA PRO A 632 30.25 -35.13 14.22
C PRO A 632 31.55 -34.89 15.00
N PRO A 633 32.15 -35.96 15.59
CA PRO A 633 33.38 -35.83 16.35
C PRO A 633 34.52 -35.35 15.43
N VAL A 634 35.32 -34.40 15.93
CA VAL A 634 36.49 -33.85 15.25
C VAL A 634 37.73 -34.27 16.03
N GLN A 635 38.70 -34.87 15.33
CA GLN A 635 40.01 -35.19 15.90
C GLN A 635 40.92 -33.97 15.82
N LEU A 636 41.67 -33.72 16.89
CA LEU A 636 42.66 -32.64 16.93
C LEU A 636 43.90 -33.06 16.13
N PRO A 637 44.42 -32.21 15.22
CA PRO A 637 45.66 -32.50 14.51
C PRO A 637 46.89 -32.41 15.42
N ASP A 638 47.95 -33.13 15.06
CA ASP A 638 49.24 -33.13 15.77
C ASP A 638 49.91 -31.74 15.84
N THR A 639 49.48 -30.79 15.00
CA THR A 639 49.98 -29.41 15.01
C THR A 639 49.49 -28.59 16.20
N PHE A 640 48.45 -29.05 16.90
CA PHE A 640 47.90 -28.41 18.09
C PHE A 640 48.50 -29.03 19.36
N VAL A 641 49.10 -28.19 20.20
CA VAL A 641 49.76 -28.62 21.45
C VAL A 641 48.88 -28.27 22.65
N GLY A 642 48.11 -29.25 23.13
CA GLY A 642 47.30 -29.14 24.35
C GLY A 642 46.01 -29.95 24.29
N ASP A 643 45.30 -30.02 25.42
CA ASP A 643 44.02 -30.73 25.55
C ASP A 643 42.85 -29.75 25.65
N LEU A 644 41.74 -30.09 24.99
CA LEU A 644 40.48 -29.35 25.10
C LEU A 644 39.58 -29.96 26.17
N ARG A 645 38.89 -29.11 26.92
CA ARG A 645 37.78 -29.53 27.79
C ARG A 645 36.60 -29.99 26.95
N HIS A 646 35.72 -30.83 27.53
CA HIS A 646 34.56 -31.38 26.81
C HIS A 646 33.70 -30.31 26.11
N TYR A 647 33.37 -29.22 26.79
CA TYR A 647 32.62 -28.12 26.16
C TYR A 647 33.44 -27.42 25.05
N GLN A 648 34.75 -27.26 25.21
CA GLN A 648 35.60 -26.67 24.17
C GLN A 648 35.63 -27.56 22.92
N GLN A 649 35.64 -28.88 23.11
CA GLN A 649 35.55 -29.85 22.02
C GLN A 649 34.21 -29.77 21.29
N GLN A 650 33.08 -29.60 21.99
CA GLN A 650 31.78 -29.33 21.37
C GLN A 650 31.80 -28.03 20.55
N GLY A 651 32.48 -26.99 21.04
CA GLY A 651 32.64 -25.73 20.31
C GLY A 651 33.45 -25.91 19.01
N LEU A 652 34.52 -26.70 19.06
CA LEU A 652 35.30 -27.07 17.88
C LEU A 652 34.48 -27.86 16.84
N GLN A 653 33.66 -28.80 17.30
CA GLN A 653 32.76 -29.58 16.45
C GLN A 653 31.72 -28.68 15.76
N TRP A 654 31.13 -27.74 16.51
CA TRP A 654 30.19 -26.75 16.00
C TRP A 654 30.83 -25.84 14.93
N LEU A 655 32.04 -25.31 15.19
CA LEU A 655 32.77 -24.50 14.22
C LEU A 655 33.08 -25.28 12.93
N ASN A 656 33.49 -26.54 13.04
CA ASN A 656 33.74 -27.41 11.89
C ASN A 656 32.48 -27.77 11.11
N PHE A 657 31.34 -27.89 11.79
CA PHE A 657 30.05 -28.10 11.15
C PHE A 657 29.62 -26.88 10.33
N LEU A 658 29.74 -25.67 10.87
CA LEU A 658 29.46 -24.43 10.11
C LEU A 658 30.43 -24.22 8.94
N ASP A 659 31.71 -24.57 9.12
CA ASP A 659 32.71 -24.54 8.05
C ASP A 659 32.33 -25.41 6.85
N LYS A 660 31.82 -26.63 7.08
CA LYS A 660 31.35 -27.53 6.01
C LYS A 660 30.21 -26.92 5.18
N LEU A 661 29.40 -26.05 5.79
CA LEU A 661 28.28 -25.36 5.14
C LEU A 661 28.66 -23.98 4.58
N ASN A 662 29.93 -23.58 4.69
CA ASN A 662 30.40 -22.21 4.39
C ASN A 662 29.58 -21.12 5.10
N PHE A 663 29.22 -21.37 6.37
CA PHE A 663 28.58 -20.38 7.22
C PHE A 663 29.58 -19.75 8.20
N GLY A 664 29.37 -18.47 8.46
CA GLY A 664 30.06 -17.76 9.54
C GLY A 664 29.53 -18.16 10.91
N ALA A 665 30.23 -17.73 11.95
CA ALA A 665 29.94 -18.15 13.33
C ALA A 665 30.08 -17.00 14.35
N CYS A 666 29.25 -17.02 15.37
CA CYS A 666 29.35 -16.16 16.55
C CYS A 666 29.61 -17.01 17.81
N LEU A 667 30.86 -17.03 18.26
CA LEU A 667 31.22 -17.71 19.51
C LEU A 667 31.08 -16.72 20.67
N ALA A 668 29.95 -16.83 21.36
CA ALA A 668 29.49 -15.93 22.41
C ALA A 668 29.58 -16.52 23.83
N ASP A 669 30.48 -17.48 24.06
CA ASP A 669 30.76 -18.04 25.38
C ASP A 669 31.16 -16.97 26.41
N ASP A 670 30.80 -17.20 27.67
CA ASP A 670 31.22 -16.36 28.78
C ASP A 670 32.75 -16.17 28.81
N MET A 671 33.16 -15.01 29.32
CA MET A 671 34.57 -14.65 29.37
C MET A 671 35.34 -15.58 30.30
N GLY A 672 36.51 -16.03 29.84
CA GLY A 672 37.34 -16.97 30.59
C GLY A 672 37.09 -18.45 30.28
N LEU A 673 36.13 -18.80 29.41
CA LEU A 673 35.90 -20.20 28.97
C LEU A 673 36.88 -20.70 27.89
N GLY A 674 37.85 -19.88 27.48
CA GLY A 674 38.87 -20.27 26.49
C GLY A 674 38.39 -20.24 25.04
N LYS A 675 37.77 -19.13 24.61
CA LYS A 675 37.40 -18.90 23.21
C LYS A 675 38.60 -18.91 22.27
N THR A 676 39.72 -18.31 22.70
CA THR A 676 40.98 -18.27 21.96
C THR A 676 41.46 -19.67 21.60
N VAL A 677 41.57 -20.56 22.59
CA VAL A 677 42.00 -21.96 22.41
C VAL A 677 41.08 -22.72 21.46
N GLN A 678 39.75 -22.52 21.54
CA GLN A 678 38.79 -23.13 20.59
C GLN A 678 39.06 -22.68 19.15
N ILE A 679 39.39 -21.41 18.93
CA ILE A 679 39.72 -20.88 17.61
C ILE A 679 41.07 -21.39 17.12
N LEU A 680 42.09 -21.45 17.97
CA LEU A 680 43.40 -22.00 17.60
C LEU A 680 43.29 -23.49 17.21
N ALA A 681 42.53 -24.28 17.98
CA ALA A 681 42.21 -25.66 17.62
C ALA A 681 41.47 -25.75 16.28
N PHE A 682 40.52 -24.84 16.02
CA PHE A 682 39.83 -24.76 14.74
C PHE A 682 40.80 -24.44 13.58
N LEU A 683 41.69 -23.46 13.73
CA LEU A 683 42.69 -23.13 12.71
C LEU A 683 43.65 -24.30 12.44
N ALA A 684 44.03 -25.07 13.45
CA ALA A 684 44.77 -26.32 13.27
C ALA A 684 44.01 -27.30 12.36
N THR A 685 42.72 -27.49 12.59
CA THR A 685 41.88 -28.37 11.75
C THR A 685 41.77 -27.86 10.30
N GLN A 686 41.76 -26.55 10.08
CA GLN A 686 41.75 -25.98 8.73
C GLN A 686 43.06 -26.21 7.99
N LYS A 687 44.20 -26.06 8.65
CA LYS A 687 45.52 -26.35 8.06
C LYS A 687 45.66 -27.84 7.72
N ALA A 688 45.15 -28.73 8.57
CA ALA A 688 45.12 -30.17 8.32
C ALA A 688 44.27 -30.57 7.10
N LYS A 689 43.25 -29.77 6.73
CA LYS A 689 42.47 -29.93 5.49
C LYS A 689 43.21 -29.48 4.22
N GLY A 690 44.47 -29.00 4.35
CA GLY A 690 45.28 -28.53 3.22
C GLY A 690 45.03 -27.08 2.81
N ILE A 691 44.38 -26.28 3.65
CA ILE A 691 44.13 -24.86 3.35
C ILE A 691 45.40 -24.04 3.62
N THR A 692 45.94 -23.41 2.57
CA THR A 692 47.18 -22.62 2.63
C THR A 692 46.96 -21.11 2.73
N THR A 693 45.74 -20.63 2.48
CA THR A 693 45.41 -19.20 2.58
C THR A 693 45.37 -18.72 4.04
N PRO A 694 45.96 -17.56 4.38
CA PRO A 694 46.07 -17.08 5.75
C PRO A 694 44.72 -16.67 6.37
N THR A 695 44.69 -16.68 7.70
CA THR A 695 43.60 -16.13 8.51
C THR A 695 43.96 -14.76 9.07
N LEU A 696 43.04 -13.79 8.97
CA LEU A 696 43.19 -12.46 9.57
C LEU A 696 42.46 -12.40 10.92
N LEU A 697 43.19 -12.13 11.98
CA LEU A 697 42.65 -11.86 13.32
C LEU A 697 42.67 -10.35 13.58
N VAL A 698 41.49 -9.76 13.77
CA VAL A 698 41.33 -8.34 14.13
C VAL A 698 41.00 -8.26 15.61
N LEU A 699 41.87 -7.59 16.36
CA LEU A 699 41.87 -7.62 17.82
C LEU A 699 41.91 -6.20 18.40
N PRO A 700 41.48 -5.98 19.66
CA PRO A 700 41.89 -4.80 20.41
C PRO A 700 43.42 -4.78 20.57
N THR A 701 44.04 -3.60 20.52
CA THR A 701 45.52 -3.44 20.59
C THR A 701 46.13 -4.15 21.80
N THR A 702 45.38 -4.22 22.89
CA THR A 702 45.77 -4.86 24.15
C THR A 702 45.78 -6.37 24.12
N LEU A 703 45.01 -7.01 23.23
CA LEU A 703 44.92 -8.47 23.12
C LEU A 703 46.00 -9.05 22.22
N ILE A 704 46.68 -8.23 21.41
CA ILE A 704 47.66 -8.69 20.42
C ILE A 704 48.78 -9.52 21.09
N PHE A 705 49.33 -9.03 22.20
CA PHE A 705 50.39 -9.75 22.92
C PHE A 705 49.91 -11.08 23.50
N ASN A 706 48.68 -11.11 24.03
CA ASN A 706 48.09 -12.33 24.59
C ASN A 706 47.85 -13.38 23.50
N TRP A 707 47.25 -12.97 22.37
CA TRP A 707 47.06 -13.86 21.22
C TRP A 707 48.38 -14.38 20.67
N LYS A 708 49.41 -13.54 20.58
CA LYS A 708 50.74 -13.97 20.15
C LYS A 708 51.30 -15.07 21.06
N HIS A 709 51.25 -14.87 22.37
CA HIS A 709 51.70 -15.87 23.34
C HIS A 709 50.88 -17.17 23.27
N GLU A 710 49.54 -17.08 23.16
CA GLU A 710 48.70 -18.28 23.02
C GLU A 710 48.97 -19.03 21.71
N ILE A 711 49.25 -18.33 20.60
CA ILE A 711 49.65 -18.97 19.35
C ILE A 711 51.01 -19.67 19.50
N GLU A 712 52.01 -19.03 20.12
CA GLU A 712 53.32 -19.66 20.40
C GLU A 712 53.18 -20.91 21.29
N GLN A 713 52.24 -20.89 22.23
CA GLN A 713 51.98 -22.00 23.14
C GLN A 713 51.23 -23.17 22.47
N PHE A 714 50.12 -22.90 21.78
CA PHE A 714 49.23 -23.94 21.25
C PHE A 714 49.50 -24.33 19.79
N LEU A 715 50.10 -23.42 19.00
CA LEU A 715 50.40 -23.59 17.57
C LEU A 715 51.84 -23.16 17.24
N PRO A 716 52.88 -23.73 17.87
CA PRO A 716 54.28 -23.30 17.69
C PRO A 716 54.79 -23.45 16.24
N SER A 717 54.13 -24.27 15.41
CA SER A 717 54.47 -24.49 14.00
C SER A 717 53.84 -23.50 13.02
N PHE A 718 53.03 -22.55 13.49
CA PHE A 718 52.30 -21.60 12.63
C PHE A 718 53.08 -20.31 12.39
N ASN A 719 53.19 -19.91 11.13
CA ASN A 719 53.82 -18.65 10.73
C ASN A 719 52.87 -17.48 11.01
N THR A 720 53.22 -16.66 12.01
CA THR A 720 52.36 -15.58 12.51
C THR A 720 53.04 -14.21 12.42
N VAL A 721 52.33 -13.20 11.92
CA VAL A 721 52.83 -11.82 11.79
C VAL A 721 51.87 -10.82 12.44
N VAL A 722 52.42 -9.79 13.09
CA VAL A 722 51.68 -8.64 13.64
C VAL A 722 51.84 -7.42 12.74
N LEU A 723 50.72 -6.84 12.32
CA LEU A 723 50.68 -5.63 11.51
C LEU A 723 50.69 -4.37 12.39
N GLU A 724 51.88 -3.81 12.55
CA GLU A 724 52.12 -2.56 13.25
C GLU A 724 52.44 -1.42 12.28
N ALA A 725 52.02 -0.20 12.62
CA ALA A 725 52.23 0.99 11.79
C ALA A 725 53.72 1.32 11.55
N SER A 726 54.61 0.82 12.42
CA SER A 726 56.07 0.93 12.37
C SER A 726 56.71 -0.03 11.37
N ASN A 727 56.06 -1.15 11.04
CA ASN A 727 56.65 -2.24 10.26
C ASN A 727 55.93 -2.40 8.90
N ARG A 728 55.90 -1.31 8.11
CA ARG A 728 55.18 -1.16 6.84
C ARG A 728 55.71 -1.98 5.66
N ARG A 729 56.30 -3.17 5.90
CA ARG A 729 56.69 -4.06 4.80
C ARG A 729 55.44 -4.50 4.04
N ASP A 730 55.55 -4.64 2.71
CA ASP A 730 54.45 -5.13 1.88
C ASP A 730 54.22 -6.62 2.15
N ILE A 731 53.20 -6.93 2.96
CA ILE A 731 52.77 -8.30 3.29
C ILE A 731 52.49 -9.14 2.03
N SER A 732 52.19 -8.49 0.91
CA SER A 732 51.90 -9.14 -0.36
C SER A 732 53.02 -10.05 -0.87
N GLU A 733 54.28 -9.81 -0.50
CA GLU A 733 55.42 -10.62 -0.96
C GLU A 733 55.54 -11.96 -0.20
N GLN A 734 54.99 -12.06 1.01
CA GLN A 734 55.09 -13.25 1.88
C GLN A 734 53.72 -13.83 2.23
N PHE A 735 52.65 -13.36 1.60
CA PHE A 735 51.27 -13.69 1.98
C PHE A 735 50.94 -15.18 1.90
N GLU A 736 51.56 -15.90 0.97
CA GLU A 736 51.36 -17.34 0.76
C GLU A 736 52.09 -18.22 1.81
N GLU A 737 53.08 -17.68 2.51
CA GLU A 737 53.84 -18.40 3.54
C GLU A 737 53.27 -18.22 4.96
N LEU A 738 52.29 -17.32 5.11
CA LEU A 738 51.71 -16.96 6.39
C LEU A 738 50.48 -17.81 6.70
N ASP A 739 50.34 -18.21 7.97
CA ASP A 739 49.14 -18.88 8.45
C ASP A 739 48.19 -17.91 9.15
N ILE A 740 48.74 -17.00 9.98
CA ILE A 740 47.96 -16.09 10.83
C ILE A 740 48.51 -14.66 10.74
N VAL A 741 47.61 -13.71 10.50
CA VAL A 741 47.91 -12.27 10.48
C VAL A 741 47.15 -11.59 11.61
N LEU A 742 47.85 -10.90 12.50
CA LEU A 742 47.26 -10.14 13.61
C LEU A 742 47.23 -8.65 13.28
N ILE A 743 46.09 -7.98 13.45
CA ILE A 743 45.98 -6.52 13.29
C ILE A 743 45.07 -5.92 14.37
N SER A 744 45.37 -4.69 14.79
CA SER A 744 44.46 -3.96 15.68
C SER A 744 43.27 -3.34 14.91
N TYR A 745 42.10 -3.20 15.55
CA TYR A 745 40.98 -2.46 14.96
C TYR A 745 41.34 -1.02 14.52
N HIS A 746 42.33 -0.40 15.17
CA HIS A 746 42.78 0.94 14.82
C HIS A 746 43.62 0.93 13.54
N ASN A 747 44.63 0.04 13.46
CA ASN A 747 45.51 -0.09 12.29
C ASN A 747 44.74 -0.60 11.06
N LEU A 748 43.68 -1.40 11.25
CA LEU A 748 42.82 -1.83 10.16
C LEU A 748 42.27 -0.65 9.35
N LEU A 749 41.90 0.45 10.01
CA LEU A 749 41.34 1.62 9.34
C LEU A 749 42.34 2.29 8.38
N THR A 750 43.62 2.34 8.77
CA THR A 750 44.66 2.93 7.92
C THR A 750 45.04 2.00 6.78
N ASP A 751 45.00 0.68 7.02
CA ASP A 751 45.56 -0.31 6.10
C ASP A 751 44.50 -0.99 5.21
N ILE A 752 43.22 -0.65 5.39
CA ILE A 752 42.11 -1.29 4.68
C ILE A 752 42.24 -1.24 3.16
N ASN A 753 42.83 -0.18 2.60
CA ASN A 753 43.01 -0.04 1.16
C ASN A 753 43.98 -1.07 0.56
N ARG A 754 44.90 -1.59 1.37
CA ARG A 754 45.79 -2.70 1.00
C ARG A 754 45.10 -4.03 1.27
N LEU A 755 44.55 -4.20 2.48
CA LEU A 755 43.97 -5.46 2.94
C LEU A 755 42.74 -5.90 2.13
N LYS A 756 41.94 -4.96 1.60
CA LYS A 756 40.80 -5.28 0.72
C LYS A 756 41.20 -5.89 -0.63
N LYS A 757 42.49 -5.92 -0.99
CA LYS A 757 42.97 -6.56 -2.22
C LYS A 757 43.37 -8.02 -2.00
N LEU A 758 43.48 -8.44 -0.75
CA LEU A 758 43.91 -9.79 -0.35
C LEU A 758 42.69 -10.63 -0.01
N THR A 759 42.77 -11.94 -0.28
CA THR A 759 41.70 -12.90 0.06
C THR A 759 42.17 -13.78 1.21
N PHE A 760 41.43 -13.79 2.31
CA PHE A 760 41.74 -14.58 3.50
C PHE A 760 40.87 -15.86 3.55
N ASN A 761 41.34 -16.91 4.23
CA ASN A 761 40.47 -18.05 4.54
C ASN A 761 39.37 -17.62 5.52
N TYR A 762 39.79 -17.03 6.64
CA TYR A 762 38.92 -16.50 7.67
C TYR A 762 39.29 -15.06 8.00
N VAL A 763 38.27 -14.24 8.27
CA VAL A 763 38.43 -13.02 9.08
C VAL A 763 37.75 -13.26 10.41
N ILE A 764 38.51 -13.19 11.49
CA ILE A 764 38.02 -13.39 12.85
C ILE A 764 38.14 -12.09 13.63
N LEU A 765 37.03 -11.65 14.23
CA LEU A 765 36.99 -10.46 15.07
C LEU A 765 36.88 -10.88 16.52
N ASP A 766 37.91 -10.60 17.33
CA ASP A 766 37.80 -10.75 18.78
C ASP A 766 37.27 -9.47 19.41
N GLU A 767 36.53 -9.60 20.51
CA GLU A 767 35.79 -8.51 21.14
C GLU A 767 34.96 -7.72 20.10
N SER A 768 34.08 -8.42 19.38
CA SER A 768 33.29 -7.87 18.25
C SER A 768 32.39 -6.69 18.63
N GLN A 769 32.21 -6.36 19.92
CA GLN A 769 31.55 -5.13 20.36
C GLN A 769 32.23 -3.85 19.82
N TYR A 770 33.49 -3.92 19.36
CA TYR A 770 34.16 -2.80 18.69
C TYR A 770 33.49 -2.40 17.35
N ILE A 771 32.67 -3.27 16.77
CA ILE A 771 31.90 -3.03 15.54
C ILE A 771 30.38 -2.95 15.77
N LYS A 772 29.92 -2.78 17.01
CA LYS A 772 28.47 -2.78 17.36
C LYS A 772 27.63 -1.71 16.65
N ASN A 773 28.25 -0.66 16.14
CA ASN A 773 27.56 0.39 15.38
C ASN A 773 27.80 0.23 13.87
N PRO A 774 26.76 -0.09 13.07
CA PRO A 774 26.86 -0.19 11.61
C PRO A 774 27.32 1.09 10.89
N ASP A 775 27.12 2.26 11.51
CA ASP A 775 27.52 3.54 10.94
C ASP A 775 29.00 3.87 11.17
N SER A 776 29.67 3.12 12.05
CA SER A 776 31.07 3.35 12.40
C SER A 776 32.02 3.06 11.24
N GLN A 777 33.13 3.81 11.19
CA GLN A 777 34.20 3.56 10.22
C GLN A 777 34.79 2.14 10.38
N ARG A 778 34.87 1.62 11.61
CA ARG A 778 35.36 0.26 11.89
C ARG A 778 34.48 -0.81 11.25
N TYR A 779 33.17 -0.73 11.46
CA TYR A 779 32.21 -1.65 10.85
C TYR A 779 32.29 -1.61 9.31
N LYS A 780 32.38 -0.41 8.73
CA LYS A 780 32.53 -0.26 7.27
C LYS A 780 33.83 -0.87 6.78
N ALA A 781 34.94 -0.65 7.48
CA ALA A 781 36.24 -1.19 7.12
C ALA A 781 36.29 -2.72 7.17
N VAL A 782 35.81 -3.36 8.25
CA VAL A 782 35.83 -4.84 8.33
C VAL A 782 35.00 -5.48 7.23
N ASN A 783 33.90 -4.85 6.80
CA ASN A 783 33.04 -5.37 5.73
C ASN A 783 33.65 -5.26 4.33
N LEU A 784 34.72 -4.47 4.15
CA LEU A 784 35.47 -4.40 2.89
C LEU A 784 36.47 -5.54 2.72
N LEU A 785 36.68 -6.38 3.74
CA LEU A 785 37.62 -7.50 3.69
C LEU A 785 37.02 -8.69 2.93
N HIS A 786 37.82 -9.28 2.05
CA HIS A 786 37.46 -10.50 1.33
C HIS A 786 37.92 -11.73 2.11
N SER A 787 36.99 -12.65 2.38
CA SER A 787 37.28 -13.93 3.03
C SER A 787 36.30 -15.01 2.61
N ARG A 788 36.70 -16.28 2.71
CA ARG A 788 35.79 -17.41 2.50
C ARG A 788 34.70 -17.43 3.57
N ASN A 789 35.08 -17.35 4.85
CA ASN A 789 34.16 -17.34 5.99
C ASN A 789 34.60 -16.33 7.06
N ARG A 790 33.67 -16.00 7.99
CA ARG A 790 33.90 -15.00 9.03
C ARG A 790 33.46 -15.50 10.40
N ILE A 791 34.25 -15.21 11.43
CA ILE A 791 33.94 -15.58 12.81
C ILE A 791 33.99 -14.34 13.68
N ILE A 792 33.08 -14.22 14.63
CA ILE A 792 33.12 -13.20 15.67
C ILE A 792 33.17 -13.85 17.04
N LEU A 793 33.97 -13.25 17.92
CA LEU A 793 34.10 -13.66 19.32
C LEU A 793 33.64 -12.50 20.20
N THR A 794 32.80 -12.81 21.18
CA THR A 794 32.31 -11.82 22.13
C THR A 794 31.92 -12.49 23.44
N GLY A 795 32.08 -11.80 24.58
CA GLY A 795 31.47 -12.24 25.84
C GLY A 795 30.03 -11.76 26.01
N THR A 796 29.63 -10.74 25.26
CA THR A 796 28.38 -10.00 25.43
C THR A 796 27.83 -9.60 24.06
N PRO A 797 27.18 -10.53 23.32
CA PRO A 797 26.71 -10.27 21.96
C PRO A 797 25.66 -9.15 21.87
N ILE A 798 24.93 -8.88 22.96
CA ILE A 798 23.99 -7.75 23.08
C ILE A 798 24.42 -6.95 24.32
N GLU A 799 24.83 -5.70 24.14
CA GLU A 799 25.15 -4.79 25.26
C GLU A 799 23.98 -3.85 25.55
N ASN A 800 23.48 -3.18 24.50
CA ASN A 800 22.50 -2.11 24.62
C ASN A 800 21.20 -2.43 23.89
N ASN A 801 21.25 -2.80 22.61
CA ASN A 801 20.05 -2.96 21.78
C ASN A 801 20.19 -4.07 20.74
N THR A 802 19.11 -4.40 20.04
CA THR A 802 19.15 -5.42 18.97
C THR A 802 20.00 -5.01 17.77
N MET A 803 20.31 -3.73 17.57
CA MET A 803 21.20 -3.28 16.50
C MET A 803 22.66 -3.71 16.74
N ASP A 804 23.09 -3.89 17.99
CA ASP A 804 24.41 -4.44 18.31
C ASP A 804 24.57 -5.86 17.73
N LEU A 805 23.51 -6.66 17.85
CA LEU A 805 23.43 -8.01 17.28
C LEU A 805 23.42 -7.97 15.75
N PHE A 806 22.68 -7.02 15.15
CA PHE A 806 22.67 -6.83 13.71
C PHE A 806 24.08 -6.57 13.19
N ALA A 807 24.81 -5.61 13.77
CA ALA A 807 26.15 -5.28 13.30
C ALA A 807 27.10 -6.48 13.37
N GLN A 808 27.04 -7.23 14.46
CA GLN A 808 27.86 -8.42 14.65
C GLN A 808 27.53 -9.53 13.65
N LEU A 809 26.26 -9.93 13.55
CA LEU A 809 25.84 -11.04 12.70
C LEU A 809 25.83 -10.70 11.22
N SER A 810 25.54 -9.46 10.83
CA SER A 810 25.63 -9.03 9.43
C SER A 810 27.07 -9.03 8.90
N PHE A 811 28.06 -8.86 9.78
CA PHE A 811 29.45 -9.10 9.42
C PHE A 811 29.73 -10.61 9.30
N ALA A 812 29.39 -11.40 10.32
CA ALA A 812 29.69 -12.83 10.38
C ALA A 812 29.00 -13.61 9.25
N ILE A 813 27.73 -13.31 8.98
CA ILE A 813 26.88 -13.95 7.97
C ILE A 813 26.16 -12.86 7.17
N PRO A 814 26.83 -12.32 6.13
CA PRO A 814 26.27 -11.26 5.30
C PRO A 814 24.91 -11.65 4.71
N GLY A 815 23.90 -10.81 4.94
CA GLY A 815 22.55 -10.94 4.39
C GLY A 815 21.55 -11.78 5.18
N LEU A 816 21.97 -12.52 6.22
CA LEU A 816 21.07 -13.29 7.10
C LEU A 816 19.93 -12.42 7.68
N LEU A 817 20.26 -11.19 8.07
CA LEU A 817 19.35 -10.26 8.74
C LEU A 817 18.73 -9.21 7.80
N GLY A 818 18.95 -9.36 6.48
CA GLY A 818 18.58 -8.35 5.50
C GLY A 818 19.40 -7.06 5.63
N ASN A 819 18.89 -5.98 5.04
CA ASN A 819 19.54 -4.67 5.13
C ASN A 819 19.22 -3.96 6.46
N LYS A 820 20.01 -2.92 6.79
CA LYS A 820 19.86 -2.16 8.04
C LYS A 820 18.45 -1.59 8.25
N LYS A 821 17.79 -1.13 7.17
CA LYS A 821 16.45 -0.53 7.25
C LYS A 821 15.41 -1.59 7.57
N TYR A 822 15.40 -2.69 6.82
CA TYR A 822 14.54 -3.84 7.06
C TYR A 822 14.69 -4.35 8.49
N PHE A 823 15.91 -4.57 8.96
CA PHE A 823 16.13 -5.07 10.31
C PHE A 823 15.60 -4.10 11.38
N LYS A 824 15.79 -2.80 11.16
CA LYS A 824 15.30 -1.76 12.07
C LYS A 824 13.77 -1.75 12.16
N ASP A 825 13.10 -1.88 11.03
CA ASP A 825 11.64 -1.79 10.94
C ASP A 825 10.96 -3.09 11.43
N VAL A 826 11.56 -4.25 11.13
CA VAL A 826 10.97 -5.57 11.42
C VAL A 826 11.33 -6.10 12.81
N TYR A 827 12.54 -5.81 13.30
CA TYR A 827 13.04 -6.36 14.56
C TYR A 827 13.34 -5.28 15.58
N THR A 828 14.21 -4.31 15.28
CA THR A 828 14.68 -3.35 16.30
C THR A 828 13.57 -2.51 16.91
N THR A 829 12.77 -1.85 16.08
CA THR A 829 11.72 -0.96 16.59
C THR A 829 10.64 -1.75 17.33
N PRO A 830 10.11 -2.87 16.79
CA PRO A 830 9.18 -3.73 17.53
C PRO A 830 9.72 -4.30 18.84
N ILE A 831 10.98 -4.75 18.87
CA ILE A 831 11.56 -5.41 20.05
C ILE A 831 12.02 -4.39 21.10
N ASP A 832 12.77 -3.36 20.70
CA ASP A 832 13.43 -2.46 21.65
C ASP A 832 12.50 -1.33 22.13
N ALA A 833 11.54 -0.87 21.30
CA ALA A 833 10.60 0.20 21.67
C ALA A 833 9.24 -0.33 22.14
N PHE A 834 8.76 -1.44 21.57
CA PHE A 834 7.42 -1.98 21.83
C PHE A 834 7.40 -3.33 22.55
N HIS A 835 8.57 -3.90 22.89
CA HIS A 835 8.71 -5.18 23.60
C HIS A 835 7.94 -6.36 22.94
N ASP A 836 7.92 -6.40 21.60
CA ASP A 836 7.23 -7.44 20.82
C ASP A 836 7.91 -8.82 20.99
N ARG A 837 7.24 -9.69 21.77
CA ARG A 837 7.70 -11.06 22.04
C ARG A 837 7.71 -11.97 20.81
N LYS A 838 6.78 -11.78 19.86
CA LYS A 838 6.67 -12.62 18.65
C LYS A 838 7.84 -12.35 17.71
N ARG A 839 8.12 -11.07 17.43
CA ARG A 839 9.29 -10.66 16.62
C ARG A 839 10.60 -11.08 17.25
N LYS A 840 10.67 -11.02 18.58
CA LYS A 840 11.84 -11.52 19.32
C LYS A 840 12.06 -13.02 19.14
N LYS A 841 11.02 -13.83 19.32
CA LYS A 841 11.10 -15.29 19.14
C LYS A 841 11.55 -15.64 17.73
N MET A 842 10.96 -14.98 16.73
CA MET A 842 11.35 -15.13 15.32
C MET A 842 12.82 -14.78 15.08
N LEU A 843 13.32 -13.68 15.64
CA LEU A 843 14.73 -13.32 15.53
C LEU A 843 15.64 -14.37 16.20
N LYS A 844 15.26 -14.83 17.40
CA LYS A 844 16.01 -15.84 18.16
C LYS A 844 16.12 -17.15 17.37
N GLU A 845 15.02 -17.63 16.78
CA GLU A 845 15.02 -18.84 15.96
C GLU A 845 15.89 -18.67 14.70
N LYS A 846 15.86 -17.49 14.07
CA LYS A 846 16.67 -17.18 12.88
C LYS A 846 18.18 -17.18 13.14
N ILE A 847 18.61 -16.69 14.30
CA ILE A 847 20.05 -16.55 14.63
C ILE A 847 20.63 -17.75 15.40
N LYS A 848 19.79 -18.56 16.03
CA LYS A 848 20.20 -19.64 16.94
C LYS A 848 21.27 -20.58 16.38
N PRO A 849 21.21 -21.03 15.11
CA PRO A 849 22.23 -21.97 14.59
C PRO A 849 23.63 -21.38 14.50
N PHE A 850 23.72 -20.05 14.46
CA PHE A 850 24.94 -19.30 14.19
C PHE A 850 25.56 -18.68 15.44
N ILE A 851 24.91 -18.81 16.60
CA ILE A 851 25.41 -18.33 17.89
C ILE A 851 25.56 -19.50 18.85
N LEU A 852 26.80 -19.73 19.31
CA LEU A 852 27.07 -20.63 20.42
C LEU A 852 27.35 -19.79 21.67
N ARG A 853 26.50 -19.93 22.69
CA ARG A 853 26.65 -19.22 23.98
C ARG A 853 26.46 -20.19 25.14
N ARG A 854 27.46 -20.26 26.01
CA ARG A 854 27.47 -21.03 27.26
C ARG A 854 27.93 -20.18 28.41
N THR A 855 27.31 -20.34 29.57
CA THR A 855 27.71 -19.64 30.81
C THR A 855 28.72 -20.44 31.61
N LYS A 856 29.45 -19.79 32.52
CA LYS A 856 30.37 -20.49 33.44
C LYS A 856 29.67 -21.58 34.25
N ARG A 857 28.41 -21.34 34.66
CA ARG A 857 27.60 -22.29 35.42
C ARG A 857 27.18 -23.51 34.60
N ASP A 858 27.04 -23.35 33.28
CA ASP A 858 26.62 -24.45 32.40
C ASP A 858 27.74 -25.47 32.18
N VAL A 859 29.00 -25.09 32.41
CA VAL A 859 30.17 -25.86 31.95
C VAL A 859 31.29 -26.06 32.98
N LEU A 860 31.25 -25.39 34.12
CA LEU A 860 32.26 -25.50 35.18
C LEU A 860 31.62 -25.79 36.53
N ASP A 861 31.82 -27.01 37.04
CA ASP A 861 31.42 -27.40 38.39
C ASP A 861 32.43 -26.92 39.46
N ASP A 862 33.68 -26.68 39.06
CA ASP A 862 34.85 -26.49 39.95
C ASP A 862 35.28 -25.02 40.20
N LEU A 863 34.52 -24.02 39.75
CA LEU A 863 34.90 -22.62 40.02
C LEU A 863 34.59 -22.26 41.48
N PRO A 864 35.52 -21.60 42.22
CA PRO A 864 35.27 -21.17 43.59
C PRO A 864 34.12 -20.16 43.69
N ALA A 865 33.63 -19.90 44.90
CA ALA A 865 32.50 -18.99 45.10
C ALA A 865 32.86 -17.55 44.70
N LYS A 866 31.95 -16.88 43.98
CA LYS A 866 32.01 -15.44 43.71
C LYS A 866 31.03 -14.72 44.64
N ASN A 867 31.55 -13.90 45.56
CA ASN A 867 30.76 -13.09 46.47
C ASN A 867 30.69 -11.65 45.97
N GLU A 868 29.49 -11.12 45.74
CA GLU A 868 29.28 -9.70 45.42
C GLU A 868 28.72 -8.97 46.64
N LEU A 869 29.46 -7.97 47.13
CA LEU A 869 29.12 -7.17 48.30
C LEU A 869 28.96 -5.71 47.91
N VAL A 870 28.09 -5.02 48.64
CA VAL A 870 27.88 -3.58 48.52
C VAL A 870 28.32 -2.97 49.84
N LEU A 871 29.20 -1.99 49.77
CA LEU A 871 29.70 -1.26 50.92
C LEU A 871 29.22 0.18 50.81
N TYR A 872 28.36 0.59 51.75
CA TYR A 872 27.82 1.94 51.79
C TYR A 872 28.82 2.90 52.44
N CYS A 873 29.17 3.96 51.71
CA CYS A 873 30.12 4.98 52.14
C CYS A 873 29.38 6.30 52.43
N GLU A 874 29.01 6.49 53.69
CA GLU A 874 28.30 7.69 54.17
C GLU A 874 29.17 8.94 54.03
N MET A 875 28.66 9.96 53.32
CA MET A 875 29.37 11.22 53.13
C MET A 875 29.48 12.01 54.43
N LYS A 876 30.66 12.54 54.73
CA LYS A 876 30.82 13.53 55.81
C LYS A 876 30.12 14.84 55.46
N THR A 877 29.81 15.64 56.49
CA THR A 877 29.02 16.88 56.39
C THR A 877 29.49 17.83 55.29
N ALA A 878 30.80 18.00 55.11
CA ALA A 878 31.35 18.90 54.10
C ALA A 878 31.11 18.38 52.67
N GLN A 879 31.36 17.09 52.42
CA GLN A 879 31.11 16.44 51.13
C GLN A 879 29.60 16.43 50.79
N ARG A 880 28.75 16.10 51.77
CA ARG A 880 27.28 16.10 51.60
C ARG A 880 26.74 17.48 51.22
N ARG A 881 27.20 18.55 51.87
CA ARG A 881 26.80 19.94 51.53
C ARG A 881 27.12 20.31 50.09
N ILE A 882 28.32 19.94 49.60
CA ILE A 882 28.71 20.18 48.21
C ILE A 882 27.80 19.37 47.26
N TYR A 883 27.54 18.10 47.58
CA TYR A 883 26.66 17.26 46.79
C TYR A 883 25.25 17.85 46.67
N ASP A 884 24.62 18.22 47.80
CA ASP A 884 23.26 18.74 47.84
C ASP A 884 23.13 20.08 47.09
N LEU A 885 24.15 20.94 47.15
CA LEU A 885 24.19 22.18 46.39
C LEU A 885 24.16 21.93 44.87
N TYR A 886 25.05 21.05 44.39
CA TYR A 886 25.14 20.71 42.97
C TYR A 886 23.93 19.90 42.48
N GLU A 887 23.37 19.01 43.31
CA GLU A 887 22.13 18.29 43.00
C GLU A 887 20.98 19.28 42.81
N LYS A 888 20.83 20.22 43.75
CA LYS A 888 19.78 21.23 43.69
C LYS A 888 19.90 22.09 42.44
N GLU A 889 21.10 22.63 42.16
CA GLU A 889 21.36 23.44 40.96
C GLU A 889 21.03 22.64 39.69
N PHE A 890 21.46 21.38 39.62
CA PHE A 890 21.21 20.54 38.47
C PHE A 890 19.73 20.18 38.32
N ARG A 891 19.02 19.92 39.43
CA ARG A 891 17.58 19.64 39.43
C ARG A 891 16.77 20.85 39.00
N GLU A 892 17.11 22.05 39.46
CA GLU A 892 16.47 23.30 39.02
C GLU A 892 16.68 23.52 37.53
N PHE A 893 17.91 23.30 37.03
CA PHE A 893 18.22 23.37 35.60
C PHE A 893 17.39 22.39 34.75
N ILE A 894 17.24 21.12 35.18
CA ILE A 894 16.42 20.13 34.47
C ILE A 894 14.93 20.47 34.58
N SER A 895 14.47 20.98 35.72
CA SER A 895 13.06 21.34 35.94
C SER A 895 12.63 22.50 35.03
N ALA A 896 13.52 23.47 34.82
CA ALA A 896 13.29 24.67 34.01
C ALA A 896 13.29 24.44 32.48
N LYS A 897 13.72 23.26 32.01
CA LYS A 897 13.76 22.92 30.57
C LYS A 897 12.63 21.99 30.16
N ASP A 898 12.16 22.12 28.93
CA ASP A 898 11.23 21.16 28.35
C ASP A 898 11.93 19.85 27.95
N GLY A 899 11.16 18.75 27.88
CA GLY A 899 11.69 17.42 27.57
C GLY A 899 12.45 17.36 26.22
N ASP A 900 11.99 18.12 25.22
CA ASP A 900 12.66 18.18 23.91
C ASP A 900 13.95 19.00 23.94
N GLU A 901 14.06 20.01 24.81
CA GLU A 901 15.29 20.80 24.97
C GLU A 901 16.39 19.98 25.67
N ILE A 902 16.01 19.11 26.60
CA ILE A 902 16.91 18.18 27.29
C ILE A 902 17.51 17.20 26.26
N LYS A 903 16.67 16.62 25.38
CA LYS A 903 17.10 15.73 24.31
C LYS A 903 18.01 16.42 23.28
N LYS A 904 17.82 17.72 23.04
CA LYS A 904 18.68 18.53 22.17
C LYS A 904 20.02 18.92 22.82
N SER A 905 20.14 18.84 24.15
CA SER A 905 21.34 19.25 24.90
C SER A 905 21.93 18.16 25.81
N PRO A 906 22.17 16.92 25.31
CA PRO A 906 22.57 15.77 26.12
C PRO A 906 23.92 15.97 26.83
N MET A 907 24.82 16.77 26.26
CA MET A 907 26.12 17.06 26.86
C MET A 907 26.02 17.81 28.20
N HIS A 908 25.03 18.70 28.37
CA HIS A 908 24.83 19.42 29.63
C HIS A 908 24.36 18.47 30.74
N VAL A 909 23.44 17.57 30.42
CA VAL A 909 22.93 16.53 31.33
C VAL A 909 24.06 15.60 31.77
N LEU A 910 24.84 15.09 30.81
CA LEU A 910 25.97 14.20 31.09
C LEU A 910 27.05 14.88 31.93
N LYS A 911 27.31 16.18 31.72
CA LYS A 911 28.23 16.97 32.54
C LYS A 911 27.74 17.11 33.98
N GLY A 912 26.45 17.38 34.20
CA GLY A 912 25.83 17.46 35.52
C GLY A 912 25.92 16.13 36.28
N LEU A 913 25.50 15.03 35.66
CA LEU A 913 25.60 13.69 36.24
C LEU A 913 27.05 13.28 36.52
N THR A 914 27.99 13.64 35.64
CA THR A 914 29.42 13.36 35.86
C THR A 914 29.96 14.12 37.07
N LYS A 915 29.59 15.39 37.26
CA LYS A 915 29.97 16.17 38.46
C LYS A 915 29.45 15.53 39.74
N LEU A 916 28.17 15.14 39.79
CA LEU A 916 27.59 14.47 40.97
C LEU A 916 28.33 13.17 41.30
N ARG A 917 28.68 12.36 40.29
CA ARG A 917 29.48 11.14 40.46
C ARG A 917 30.91 11.43 40.93
N GLN A 918 31.53 12.51 40.43
CA GLN A 918 32.83 12.97 40.93
C GLN A 918 32.75 13.36 42.39
N ILE A 919 31.72 14.11 42.81
CA ILE A 919 31.52 14.49 44.22
C ILE A 919 31.30 13.26 45.10
N CYS A 920 30.58 12.23 44.63
CA CYS A 920 30.44 10.94 45.34
C CYS A 920 31.78 10.28 45.66
N ASN A 921 32.73 10.37 44.73
CA ASN A 921 34.08 9.89 44.92
C ASN A 921 34.91 10.81 45.82
N SER A 922 35.14 12.06 45.39
CA SER A 922 35.85 13.08 46.15
C SER A 922 35.58 14.46 45.55
N SER A 923 35.33 15.45 46.40
CA SER A 923 35.20 16.86 45.99
C SER A 923 36.45 17.39 45.28
N LYS A 924 37.65 16.85 45.55
CA LYS A 924 38.91 17.20 44.88
C LYS A 924 38.94 16.87 43.39
N LEU A 925 37.99 16.07 42.89
CA LEU A 925 37.86 15.78 41.46
C LEU A 925 37.23 16.95 40.68
N LEU A 926 36.63 17.93 41.36
CA LEU A 926 36.12 19.16 40.75
C LEU A 926 37.29 20.12 40.48
N GLN A 927 37.46 20.53 39.23
CA GLN A 927 38.55 21.43 38.80
C GLN A 927 38.27 22.92 39.12
N SER A 928 37.35 23.23 40.03
CA SER A 928 36.98 24.60 40.42
C SER A 928 37.67 25.00 41.73
N GLU A 929 38.42 26.10 41.69
CA GLU A 929 39.33 26.57 42.76
C GLU A 929 38.65 26.89 44.11
N ASP A 930 37.34 27.14 44.13
CA ASP A 930 36.63 27.63 45.33
C ASP A 930 36.16 26.54 46.33
N LEU A 931 36.22 25.25 45.97
CA LEU A 931 35.62 24.15 46.76
C LEU A 931 36.56 22.95 47.01
N THR A 932 37.84 23.06 46.63
CA THR A 932 38.87 22.01 46.77
C THR A 932 39.45 21.87 48.18
N SER A 933 38.97 22.65 49.15
CA SER A 933 39.52 22.72 50.52
C SER A 933 39.07 21.59 51.45
N VAL A 934 38.14 20.73 51.04
CA VAL A 934 37.66 19.60 51.85
C VAL A 934 38.53 18.37 51.59
N GLU A 935 39.29 17.93 52.61
CA GLU A 935 40.18 16.76 52.51
C GLU A 935 39.45 15.41 52.59
N ASP A 936 38.22 15.41 53.11
CA ASP A 936 37.50 14.19 53.43
C ASP A 936 36.79 13.57 52.21
N SER A 937 37.21 12.36 51.83
CA SER A 937 36.46 11.46 50.94
C SER A 937 36.06 10.22 51.72
N ALA A 938 34.75 10.05 51.93
CA ALA A 938 34.21 8.88 52.63
C ALA A 938 34.61 7.56 51.97
N LYS A 939 34.69 7.52 50.64
CA LYS A 939 35.10 6.33 49.90
C LYS A 939 36.59 6.01 50.03
N ILE A 940 37.47 7.03 49.99
CA ILE A 940 38.91 6.80 50.15
C ILE A 940 39.20 6.29 51.56
N GLU A 941 38.64 6.94 52.58
CA GLU A 941 38.81 6.53 53.98
C GLU A 941 38.40 5.08 54.20
N MET A 942 37.17 4.75 53.78
CA MET A 942 36.65 3.38 53.87
C MET A 942 37.44 2.38 53.05
N LEU A 943 37.88 2.74 51.84
CA LEU A 943 38.71 1.87 51.00
C LEU A 943 40.06 1.57 51.67
N ILE A 944 40.72 2.58 52.24
CA ILE A 944 42.01 2.41 52.91
C ILE A 944 41.85 1.52 54.15
N GLU A 945 40.82 1.74 54.96
CA GLU A 945 40.50 0.87 56.11
C GLU A 945 40.33 -0.59 55.66
N GLN A 946 39.53 -0.83 54.63
CA GLN A 946 39.29 -2.17 54.09
C GLN A 946 40.53 -2.82 53.46
N ILE A 947 41.41 -2.03 52.84
CA ILE A 947 42.69 -2.52 52.29
C ILE A 947 43.65 -2.87 53.42
N GLN A 948 43.76 -2.03 54.45
CA GLN A 948 44.65 -2.26 55.60
C GLN A 948 44.33 -3.58 56.30
N HIS A 949 43.05 -3.93 56.46
CA HIS A 949 42.64 -5.19 57.08
C HIS A 949 42.90 -6.44 56.22
N LYS A 950 43.05 -6.31 54.89
CA LYS A 950 43.11 -7.46 53.97
C LYS A 950 44.44 -7.64 53.24
N LYS A 951 45.29 -6.62 53.15
CA LYS A 951 46.52 -6.62 52.33
C LYS A 951 47.50 -7.75 52.69
N ASP A 952 47.52 -8.18 53.94
CA ASP A 952 48.47 -9.18 54.43
C ASP A 952 48.13 -10.61 53.97
N GLN A 953 46.85 -10.88 53.66
CA GLN A 953 46.37 -12.21 53.26
C GLN A 953 45.87 -12.28 51.82
N HIS A 954 45.49 -11.13 51.25
CA HIS A 954 44.82 -11.06 49.95
C HIS A 954 45.54 -10.12 48.98
N LYS A 955 45.48 -10.43 47.69
CA LYS A 955 45.90 -9.53 46.62
C LYS A 955 44.68 -8.77 46.11
N ILE A 956 44.79 -7.45 46.11
CA ILE A 956 43.65 -6.54 45.97
C ILE A 956 43.76 -5.77 44.66
N ILE A 957 42.67 -5.73 43.90
CA ILE A 957 42.53 -4.86 42.73
C ILE A 957 41.53 -3.76 43.02
N VAL A 958 41.88 -2.52 42.68
CA VAL A 958 41.01 -1.35 42.81
C VAL A 958 40.71 -0.79 41.42
N PHE A 959 39.44 -0.79 41.05
CA PHE A 959 38.94 -0.23 39.80
C PHE A 959 38.24 1.11 40.02
N SER A 960 38.55 2.09 39.17
CA SER A 960 37.81 3.36 39.07
C SER A 960 37.71 3.80 37.62
N GLN A 961 36.63 4.49 37.24
CA GLN A 961 36.53 5.08 35.92
C GLN A 961 37.35 6.37 35.77
N PHE A 962 37.60 7.07 36.88
CA PHE A 962 38.28 8.35 36.91
C PHE A 962 39.75 8.14 37.24
N VAL A 963 40.63 8.40 36.27
CA VAL A 963 42.08 8.27 36.50
C VAL A 963 42.56 9.21 37.60
N SER A 964 41.97 10.40 37.72
CA SER A 964 42.19 11.33 38.83
C SER A 964 41.81 10.74 40.19
N MET A 965 40.78 9.89 40.28
CA MET A 965 40.44 9.20 41.53
C MET A 965 41.50 8.15 41.89
N LEU A 966 42.04 7.42 40.90
CA LEU A 966 43.15 6.50 41.15
C LEU A 966 44.39 7.23 41.67
N HIS A 967 44.66 8.44 41.19
CA HIS A 967 45.76 9.27 41.71
C HIS A 967 45.52 9.64 43.19
N LEU A 968 44.31 10.08 43.56
CA LEU A 968 43.98 10.39 44.96
C LEU A 968 44.06 9.14 45.86
N ILE A 969 43.61 7.99 45.38
CA ILE A 969 43.72 6.71 46.11
C ILE A 969 45.20 6.33 46.28
N LYS A 970 46.02 6.52 45.24
CA LYS A 970 47.46 6.26 45.33
C LYS A 970 48.13 7.13 46.39
N GLU A 971 47.84 8.43 46.40
CA GLU A 971 48.36 9.34 47.44
C GLU A 971 47.95 8.90 48.85
N ALA A 972 46.71 8.43 49.02
CA ALA A 972 46.23 7.91 50.29
C ALA A 972 46.92 6.59 50.70
N LEU A 973 47.18 5.68 49.74
CA LEU A 973 47.93 4.46 49.97
C LEU A 973 49.39 4.76 50.35
N ASP A 974 50.04 5.69 49.65
CA ASP A 974 51.42 6.12 49.91
C ASP A 974 51.55 6.75 51.31
N LYS A 975 50.61 7.61 51.71
CA LYS A 975 50.54 8.18 53.08
C LYS A 975 50.40 7.12 54.18
N ASN A 976 49.78 5.98 53.86
CA ASN A 976 49.59 4.86 54.78
C ASN A 976 50.65 3.76 54.63
N GLY A 977 51.70 4.01 53.84
CA GLY A 977 52.80 3.07 53.63
C GLY A 977 52.39 1.77 52.94
N ILE A 978 51.42 1.82 52.01
CA ILE A 978 50.93 0.64 51.27
C ILE A 978 51.43 0.69 49.82
N PRO A 979 52.39 -0.17 49.43
CA PRO A 979 52.89 -0.24 48.06
C PRO A 979 51.77 -0.60 47.08
N SER A 980 51.72 0.11 45.95
CA SER A 980 50.73 -0.14 44.91
C SER A 980 51.27 0.04 43.50
N LEU A 981 50.76 -0.79 42.58
CA LEU A 981 51.00 -0.65 41.14
C LEU A 981 49.85 0.13 40.50
N THR A 982 50.09 0.75 39.35
CA THR A 982 49.04 1.53 38.66
C THR A 982 49.04 1.27 37.15
N LEU A 983 47.88 0.91 36.61
CA LEU A 983 47.66 0.67 35.19
C LEU A 983 46.55 1.57 34.62
N THR A 984 46.93 2.48 33.74
CA THR A 984 46.01 3.40 33.05
C THR A 984 46.16 3.27 31.54
N GLY A 985 45.31 3.96 30.78
CA GLY A 985 45.42 4.01 29.32
C GLY A 985 46.77 4.54 28.81
N GLN A 986 47.50 5.32 29.64
CA GLN A 986 48.80 5.91 29.28
C GLN A 986 50.00 4.99 29.61
N SER A 987 49.79 3.90 30.34
CA SER A 987 50.85 2.96 30.70
C SER A 987 51.42 2.25 29.45
N ARG A 988 52.74 2.32 29.25
CA ARG A 988 53.46 1.69 28.13
C ARG A 988 53.86 0.24 28.40
N ASN A 989 54.42 -0.07 29.58
CA ASN A 989 54.91 -1.42 29.94
C ASN A 989 53.83 -2.27 30.64
N ARG A 990 52.69 -2.47 29.99
CA ARG A 990 51.53 -3.13 30.61
C ARG A 990 51.80 -4.58 31.00
N GLY A 991 52.49 -5.34 30.15
CA GLY A 991 52.80 -6.75 30.40
C GLY A 991 53.68 -6.95 31.63
N GLN A 992 54.69 -6.09 31.81
CA GLN A 992 55.57 -6.14 32.97
C GLN A 992 54.81 -5.85 34.27
N LEU A 993 53.99 -4.80 34.32
CA LEU A 993 53.17 -4.48 35.50
C LEU A 993 52.23 -5.64 35.91
N VAL A 994 51.66 -6.33 34.93
CA VAL A 994 50.78 -7.49 35.18
C VAL A 994 51.59 -8.68 35.68
N SER A 995 52.77 -8.94 35.10
CA SER A 995 53.69 -9.98 35.56
C SER A 995 54.12 -9.70 37.00
N ASP A 996 54.58 -8.49 37.29
CA ASP A 996 55.03 -8.06 38.61
C ASP A 996 53.92 -8.25 39.65
N PHE A 997 52.68 -7.83 39.36
CA PHE A 997 51.55 -8.06 40.27
C PHE A 997 51.26 -9.54 40.51
N GLN A 998 51.39 -10.40 39.49
CA GLN A 998 51.10 -11.82 39.64
C GLN A 998 52.19 -12.54 40.44
N SER A 999 53.47 -12.29 40.16
CA SER A 999 54.59 -13.03 40.74
C SER A 999 55.19 -12.41 42.02
N ASN A 1000 55.12 -11.09 42.19
CA ASN A 1000 55.72 -10.41 43.34
C ASN A 1000 54.77 -10.45 44.55
N GLU A 1001 55.24 -10.94 45.69
CA GLU A 1001 54.47 -11.00 46.95
C GLU A 1001 54.34 -9.64 47.63
N ASP A 1002 55.27 -8.70 47.43
CA ASP A 1002 55.22 -7.37 48.06
C ASP A 1002 54.21 -6.43 47.38
N SER A 1003 53.82 -6.75 46.14
CA SER A 1003 52.85 -5.98 45.36
C SER A 1003 51.42 -6.43 45.66
N ARG A 1004 50.87 -5.95 46.79
CA ARG A 1004 49.54 -6.38 47.27
C ARG A 1004 48.36 -5.61 46.71
N VAL A 1005 48.56 -4.38 46.22
CA VAL A 1005 47.47 -3.53 45.69
C VAL A 1005 47.75 -3.12 44.24
N PHE A 1006 46.77 -3.31 43.36
CA PHE A 1006 46.86 -2.88 41.97
C PHE A 1006 45.70 -1.95 41.59
N LEU A 1007 46.04 -0.70 41.27
CA LEU A 1007 45.13 0.33 40.83
C LEU A 1007 44.96 0.25 39.31
N ILE A 1008 43.74 0.02 38.82
CA ILE A 1008 43.49 -0.14 37.39
C ILE A 1008 42.31 0.75 36.97
N SER A 1009 42.48 1.53 35.89
CA SER A 1009 41.33 2.25 35.33
C SER A 1009 40.35 1.26 34.69
N LEU A 1010 39.04 1.42 34.88
CA LEU A 1010 38.01 0.50 34.35
C LEU A 1010 38.18 0.23 32.85
N LYS A 1011 38.53 1.26 32.07
CA LYS A 1011 38.81 1.13 30.62
C LYS A 1011 40.07 0.31 30.33
N ALA A 1012 41.12 0.40 31.14
CA ALA A 1012 42.30 -0.44 31.01
C ALA A 1012 42.04 -1.86 31.54
N GLY A 1013 41.21 -2.01 32.57
CA GLY A 1013 40.81 -3.30 33.14
C GLY A 1013 39.96 -4.16 32.20
N GLY A 1014 39.16 -3.53 31.35
CA GLY A 1014 38.35 -4.22 30.33
C GLY A 1014 39.19 -4.95 29.25
N THR A 1015 40.50 -4.73 29.21
CA THR A 1015 41.37 -5.14 28.10
C THR A 1015 42.09 -6.47 28.32
N GLY A 1016 41.36 -7.59 28.38
CA GLY A 1016 41.98 -8.92 28.16
C GLY A 1016 42.92 -9.49 29.21
N LEU A 1017 43.26 -8.75 30.26
CA LEU A 1017 44.36 -9.11 31.15
C LEU A 1017 44.05 -10.37 31.97
N ASN A 1018 45.07 -11.17 32.25
CA ASN A 1018 44.98 -12.28 33.19
C ASN A 1018 45.41 -11.80 34.58
N LEU A 1019 44.51 -11.83 35.57
CA LEU A 1019 44.74 -11.30 36.92
C LEU A 1019 44.29 -12.30 38.00
N THR A 1020 44.50 -13.60 37.78
CA THR A 1020 44.09 -14.69 38.68
C THR A 1020 44.76 -14.69 40.05
N ALA A 1021 45.88 -13.96 40.22
CA ALA A 1021 46.56 -13.85 41.52
C ALA A 1021 45.76 -13.06 42.56
N ALA A 1022 44.85 -12.18 42.12
CA ALA A 1022 43.96 -11.44 43.02
C ALA A 1022 42.74 -12.27 43.42
N ASP A 1023 42.19 -11.97 44.59
CA ASP A 1023 40.99 -12.60 45.14
C ASP A 1023 40.01 -11.58 45.73
N VAL A 1024 40.41 -10.31 45.87
CA VAL A 1024 39.54 -9.21 46.29
C VAL A 1024 39.57 -8.10 45.25
N VAL A 1025 38.38 -7.60 44.87
CA VAL A 1025 38.23 -6.48 43.95
C VAL A 1025 37.32 -5.41 44.52
N TYR A 1026 37.79 -4.16 44.51
CA TYR A 1026 37.02 -2.98 44.89
C TYR A 1026 36.66 -2.18 43.64
N LEU A 1027 35.36 -1.96 43.44
CA LEU A 1027 34.80 -1.06 42.44
C LEU A 1027 34.45 0.25 43.14
N VAL A 1028 35.30 1.26 42.98
CA VAL A 1028 35.21 2.54 43.71
C VAL A 1028 33.99 3.34 43.27
N ASP A 1029 33.67 3.30 41.98
CA ASP A 1029 32.52 3.99 41.41
C ASP A 1029 31.72 3.07 40.49
N PRO A 1030 30.37 3.06 40.59
CA PRO A 1030 29.52 2.23 39.76
C PRO A 1030 29.46 2.77 38.32
N TRP A 1031 29.46 1.88 37.34
CA TRP A 1031 29.37 2.20 35.91
C TRP A 1031 27.94 2.02 35.38
N TRP A 1032 27.47 2.80 34.41
CA TRP A 1032 26.07 2.68 33.94
C TRP A 1032 25.74 1.29 33.36
N ASN A 1033 26.69 0.67 32.66
CA ASN A 1033 26.53 -0.66 32.08
C ASN A 1033 27.16 -1.75 32.98
N PRO A 1034 26.37 -2.63 33.62
CA PRO A 1034 26.90 -3.67 34.52
C PRO A 1034 27.82 -4.67 33.81
N ALA A 1035 27.70 -4.83 32.49
CA ALA A 1035 28.57 -5.71 31.71
C ALA A 1035 30.04 -5.30 31.79
N VAL A 1036 30.35 -3.99 31.84
CA VAL A 1036 31.72 -3.49 31.90
C VAL A 1036 32.37 -3.83 33.25
N GLU A 1037 31.61 -3.73 34.34
CA GLU A 1037 32.08 -4.15 35.67
C GLU A 1037 32.28 -5.67 35.72
N GLN A 1038 31.35 -6.44 35.14
CA GLN A 1038 31.45 -7.89 35.10
C GLN A 1038 32.67 -8.34 34.28
N GLN A 1039 32.93 -7.69 33.14
CA GLN A 1039 34.14 -7.89 32.32
C GLN A 1039 35.43 -7.66 33.12
N ALA A 1040 35.45 -6.67 34.02
CA ALA A 1040 36.59 -6.38 34.88
C ALA A 1040 36.75 -7.43 36.00
N ILE A 1041 35.66 -7.80 36.67
CA ILE A 1041 35.65 -8.87 37.71
C ILE A 1041 36.07 -10.21 37.09
N ASP A 1042 35.62 -10.52 35.88
CA ASP A 1042 35.94 -11.77 35.16
C ASP A 1042 37.41 -11.86 34.75
N ARG A 1043 38.21 -10.79 34.88
CA ARG A 1043 39.69 -10.88 34.75
C ARG A 1043 40.35 -11.59 35.93
N ILE A 1044 39.66 -11.62 37.06
CA ILE A 1044 40.06 -12.26 38.31
C ILE A 1044 39.32 -13.60 38.46
N TYR A 1045 38.01 -13.58 38.22
CA TYR A 1045 37.14 -14.76 38.28
C TYR A 1045 37.13 -15.52 36.95
N ARG A 1046 38.21 -16.24 36.66
CA ARG A 1046 38.40 -17.01 35.41
C ARG A 1046 39.02 -18.38 35.68
N ILE A 1047 39.06 -19.24 34.65
CA ILE A 1047 39.75 -20.53 34.70
C ILE A 1047 41.20 -20.31 35.18
N GLY A 1048 41.61 -21.07 36.19
CA GLY A 1048 42.89 -20.92 36.89
C GLY A 1048 42.77 -20.28 38.28
N GLN A 1049 41.65 -19.66 38.61
CA GLN A 1049 41.37 -19.14 39.95
C GLN A 1049 41.08 -20.29 40.93
N GLN A 1050 41.80 -20.31 42.06
CA GLN A 1050 41.66 -21.32 43.12
C GLN A 1050 41.03 -20.76 44.40
N LYS A 1051 40.98 -19.42 44.55
CA LYS A 1051 40.44 -18.74 45.72
C LYS A 1051 39.03 -18.19 45.46
N ASN A 1052 38.23 -18.07 46.52
CA ASN A 1052 36.95 -17.37 46.46
C ASN A 1052 37.17 -15.90 46.12
N VAL A 1053 36.46 -15.40 45.09
CA VAL A 1053 36.61 -14.01 44.64
C VAL A 1053 35.55 -13.14 45.30
N THR A 1054 35.97 -12.09 45.98
CA THR A 1054 35.08 -11.11 46.61
C THR A 1054 35.10 -9.80 45.84
N ALA A 1055 33.97 -9.43 45.22
CA ALA A 1055 33.79 -8.17 44.54
C ALA A 1055 32.96 -7.20 45.40
N VAL A 1056 33.57 -6.08 45.79
CA VAL A 1056 32.97 -5.07 46.67
C VAL A 1056 32.71 -3.79 45.87
N ARG A 1057 31.46 -3.33 45.84
CA ARG A 1057 31.07 -2.05 45.23
C ARG A 1057 30.92 -0.99 46.31
N LEU A 1058 31.64 0.13 46.16
CA LEU A 1058 31.53 1.27 47.07
C LEU A 1058 30.45 2.22 46.55
N ILE A 1059 29.42 2.45 47.36
CA ILE A 1059 28.25 3.24 46.97
C ILE A 1059 27.97 4.31 48.02
N SER A 1060 27.84 5.56 47.60
CA SER A 1060 27.38 6.62 48.50
C SER A 1060 25.85 6.63 48.60
N PRO A 1061 25.26 6.37 49.77
CA PRO A 1061 23.81 6.27 49.93
C PRO A 1061 23.10 7.64 49.80
N ASN A 1062 21.85 7.61 49.35
CA ASN A 1062 21.05 8.82 49.05
C ASN A 1062 21.78 9.75 48.06
N THR A 1063 22.33 9.18 47.00
CA THR A 1063 22.97 9.92 45.90
C THR A 1063 22.61 9.30 44.55
N VAL A 1064 23.11 9.90 43.47
CA VAL A 1064 23.00 9.39 42.10
C VAL A 1064 23.54 7.94 41.99
N GLU A 1065 24.55 7.57 42.77
CA GLU A 1065 25.15 6.23 42.72
C GLU A 1065 24.22 5.14 43.25
N ASP A 1066 23.49 5.43 44.33
CA ASP A 1066 22.50 4.52 44.92
C ASP A 1066 21.36 4.23 43.91
N LYS A 1067 20.92 5.27 43.17
CA LYS A 1067 19.96 5.10 42.08
C LYS A 1067 20.54 4.29 40.92
N ILE A 1068 21.80 4.54 40.53
CA ILE A 1068 22.49 3.77 39.48
C ILE A 1068 22.54 2.29 39.88
N GLN A 1069 22.85 1.99 41.13
CA GLN A 1069 22.91 0.62 41.63
C GLN A 1069 21.53 -0.05 41.59
N ALA A 1070 20.48 0.63 42.08
CA ALA A 1070 19.12 0.11 42.02
C ALA A 1070 18.68 -0.20 40.57
N LEU A 1071 19.09 0.63 39.62
CA LEU A 1071 18.83 0.43 38.19
C LEU A 1071 19.60 -0.76 37.61
N GLN A 1072 20.88 -0.90 37.94
CA GLN A 1072 21.66 -2.07 37.55
C GLN A 1072 21.01 -3.36 38.10
N GLN A 1073 20.55 -3.33 39.35
CA GLN A 1073 19.96 -4.49 40.01
C GLN A 1073 18.62 -4.87 39.37
N HIS A 1074 17.73 -3.91 39.14
CA HIS A 1074 16.47 -4.12 38.41
C HIS A 1074 16.73 -4.68 37.01
N LYS A 1075 17.78 -4.21 36.31
CA LYS A 1075 18.17 -4.76 35.00
C LYS A 1075 18.77 -6.16 35.11
N LYS A 1076 19.55 -6.47 36.15
CA LYS A 1076 20.10 -7.83 36.37
C LYS A 1076 18.98 -8.82 36.63
N GLU A 1077 17.98 -8.46 37.43
CA GLU A 1077 16.81 -9.29 37.74
C GLU A 1077 15.94 -9.55 36.50
N ILE A 1078 15.76 -8.53 35.67
CA ILE A 1078 15.14 -8.71 34.35
C ILE A 1078 16.04 -9.59 33.49
N SER A 1079 17.32 -9.25 33.28
CA SER A 1079 18.21 -9.99 32.38
C SER A 1079 18.48 -11.45 32.80
N SER A 1080 18.42 -11.80 34.09
CA SER A 1080 18.64 -13.16 34.58
C SER A 1080 17.41 -14.05 34.39
N THR A 1081 16.22 -13.47 34.46
CA THR A 1081 14.96 -14.15 34.15
C THR A 1081 14.78 -14.32 32.64
N ILE A 1082 15.43 -13.45 31.87
CA ILE A 1082 15.06 -13.12 30.51
C ILE A 1082 16.37 -12.86 29.74
N LEU A 1083 16.90 -13.90 29.08
CA LEU A 1083 17.58 -13.77 27.78
C LEU A 1083 16.59 -13.28 26.69
N GLU A 1084 15.58 -12.53 27.11
CA GLU A 1084 14.27 -12.32 26.50
C GLU A 1084 13.81 -10.85 26.50
N ASP A 1085 14.59 -9.85 26.97
CA ASP A 1085 14.26 -8.42 26.88
C ASP A 1085 15.52 -7.58 26.73
N GLY A 1086 15.68 -7.00 25.53
CA GLY A 1086 16.77 -6.09 25.19
C GLY A 1086 16.32 -4.69 25.51
N GLY A 1087 16.64 -4.21 26.72
CA GLY A 1087 16.43 -2.81 27.10
C GLY A 1087 17.70 -1.99 26.88
N SER A 1088 17.62 -0.98 26.02
CA SER A 1088 18.68 0.02 25.82
C SER A 1088 18.67 1.06 26.94
N LEU A 1089 19.82 1.24 27.61
CA LEU A 1089 20.02 2.23 28.68
C LEU A 1089 20.08 3.67 28.15
N ASP A 1090 20.48 3.86 26.88
CA ASP A 1090 20.85 5.18 26.36
C ASP A 1090 19.66 6.13 26.18
N ALA A 1091 18.42 5.62 26.12
CA ALA A 1091 17.22 6.42 25.98
C ALA A 1091 16.67 6.97 27.33
N PHE A 1092 17.00 6.33 28.46
CA PHE A 1092 16.40 6.67 29.76
C PHE A 1092 16.99 7.94 30.39
N TYR A 1093 18.30 8.21 30.23
CA TYR A 1093 18.96 9.35 30.89
C TYR A 1093 18.66 10.72 30.26
N LEU A 1094 17.88 10.77 29.19
CA LEU A 1094 17.44 12.01 28.55
C LEU A 1094 15.93 12.26 28.73
N ASP A 1095 15.25 11.37 29.45
CA ASP A 1095 13.88 11.57 29.86
C ASP A 1095 13.83 12.48 31.10
N LYS A 1096 13.00 13.53 31.04
CA LYS A 1096 12.93 14.55 32.09
C LYS A 1096 12.44 13.97 33.41
N ASP A 1097 11.35 13.22 33.38
CA ASP A 1097 10.73 12.68 34.60
C ASP A 1097 11.66 11.67 35.27
N TYR A 1098 12.35 10.87 34.45
CA TYR A 1098 13.35 9.94 34.93
C TYR A 1098 14.56 10.63 35.55
N LEU A 1099 15.11 11.67 34.91
CA LEU A 1099 16.20 12.48 35.49
C LEU A 1099 15.80 13.10 36.82
N LEU A 1100 14.59 13.66 36.92
CA LEU A 1100 14.09 14.21 38.17
C LEU A 1100 13.91 13.14 39.25
N LYS A 1101 13.57 11.90 38.87
CA LYS A 1101 13.50 10.76 39.78
C LYS A 1101 14.88 10.30 40.27
N ILE A 1102 15.93 10.41 39.44
CA ILE A 1102 17.31 10.11 39.84
C ILE A 1102 17.85 11.18 40.81
N LEU A 1103 17.44 12.43 40.63
CA LEU A 1103 17.89 13.55 41.46
C LEU A 1103 17.13 13.67 42.79
N ARG A 1104 15.95 13.04 42.91
CA ARG A 1104 15.20 12.88 44.17
C ARG A 1104 15.67 11.70 45.01
#